data_AF-B8KMP4-F1
#
_entry.id   AF-B8KMP4-F1
#
_cell.length_a   1.000
_cell.length_b   1.000
_cell.length_c   1.000
_cell.angle_alpha   90.00
_cell.angle_beta   90.00
_cell.angle_gamma   90.00
#
_symmetry.space_group_name_H-M   'P 1'
#
loop_
_entity.id
_entity.type
_entity.pdbx_description
1 polymer ?
#
loop_
_entity_poly.entity_id
_entity_poly.type
_entity_poly.pdbx_seq_one_letter_code
_entity_poly.pdbx_strand_id
1 'polypeptide(L)'
;MGLARILANYYRFSKQTEINLQFAEFQTLVRSINFGKDLPEAVYLHKSALQHTPPELQAFVGKLTKALKIEDRHWDLIKLFKRDFKLSLLSYPDFFTYPYPSLKASYSIDLTKKTQRVATYEDSDNPPILHRRELFLDPNSPQRDEFASYTHEGEVIGLYDNTRVIGTKLGWLRAIRKSGHILDAEGRLLPLSLTKSSLSRDAKDDDTILRHKTAISRAQLSVPMFSLVNSGYINGSYTILDYGCGKGDDLRELQAHNIDCMGWDPVFRPDTELTPCDIVNLGYVINVIDDIDERRETLKLALKLAEKLLVVSAMLGNESVFQRYTPYKDGVLTKAKTFQKYYYQSELKEFIERTLNREAIAVGAGLFYVFTDKAEEQKYLSEKQRTKINWRQITSRPRQESTAKISKSKIEENKDLLRDFWYACLDLGRPATNDEFDHSDQLRHLFGSHQAALGICEEEFDQTDFTESQSIRKGDLLVYLALDHFGKRDTYSRMPDRLRRDIKYHFQRYQNARAQARELLFAVSNVEMISKACVEALELLPAAYLSEAHGLTFQTRFLNLCPSILRVYIGCALQLYGEIDNVNLIKVHIQSGKVTLMAYDGFESEAIPRLKERIKIKMREQDIDFFDYVYEYRPQPLLMKSKFMAADEAGYAIQAAFDEELHQILREDLDQGQDDEHVSAERLDFLLRDHKIKLKGHSIIRD
;
A
#
# COMPACT_ATOMS: atom_id res chain seq x y z
N MET A 1 -13.05 14.61 -27.64
CA MET A 1 -12.88 15.12 -29.02
C MET A 1 -11.69 16.08 -29.25
N GLY A 2 -10.79 16.31 -28.27
CA GLY A 2 -9.65 17.26 -28.42
C GLY A 2 -8.36 16.69 -29.04
N LEU A 3 -7.97 15.46 -28.72
CA LEU A 3 -6.68 14.88 -29.15
C LEU A 3 -6.58 14.56 -30.64
N ALA A 4 -7.66 14.05 -31.25
CA ALA A 4 -7.68 13.72 -32.68
C ALA A 4 -7.57 14.97 -33.57
N ARG A 5 -8.08 16.12 -33.11
CA ARG A 5 -8.02 17.41 -33.82
C ARG A 5 -6.65 18.09 -33.71
N ILE A 6 -5.91 17.80 -32.63
CA ILE A 6 -4.52 18.24 -32.44
C ILE A 6 -3.58 17.43 -33.32
N LEU A 7 -3.76 16.10 -33.38
CA LEU A 7 -2.95 15.21 -34.23
C LEU A 7 -3.18 15.43 -35.74
N ALA A 8 -4.43 15.71 -36.15
CA ALA A 8 -4.76 16.01 -37.54
C ALA A 8 -4.20 17.37 -38.03
N ASN A 9 -4.15 18.38 -37.16
CA ASN A 9 -3.52 19.67 -37.48
C ASN A 9 -1.99 19.54 -37.59
N TYR A 10 -1.37 18.66 -36.80
CA TYR A 10 0.06 18.39 -36.85
C TYR A 10 0.49 17.60 -38.10
N TYR A 11 -0.31 16.61 -38.52
CA TYR A 11 -0.03 15.84 -39.75
C TYR A 11 -0.07 16.71 -41.01
N ARG A 12 -0.96 17.72 -41.07
CA ARG A 12 -0.95 18.76 -42.11
C ARG A 12 0.25 19.71 -42.00
N PHE A 13 0.73 19.98 -40.79
CA PHE A 13 1.86 20.89 -40.54
C PHE A 13 3.22 20.31 -40.95
N SER A 14 3.43 18.99 -40.78
CA SER A 14 4.70 18.32 -41.09
C SER A 14 5.10 18.33 -42.57
N LYS A 15 4.17 18.69 -43.48
CA LYS A 15 4.41 18.76 -44.93
C LYS A 15 4.72 20.17 -45.45
N GLN A 16 4.68 21.23 -44.62
CA GLN A 16 4.66 22.59 -45.17
C GLN A 16 5.45 23.67 -44.41
N THR A 17 6.43 23.35 -43.55
CA THR A 17 7.33 24.40 -43.02
C THR A 17 8.70 23.88 -42.61
N GLU A 18 9.75 24.49 -43.17
CA GLU A 18 11.16 24.31 -42.85
C GLU A 18 11.47 24.66 -41.38
N ILE A 19 11.34 23.69 -40.47
CA ILE A 19 11.97 23.73 -39.15
C ILE A 19 13.10 22.69 -39.17
N ASN A 20 14.16 22.96 -39.93
CA ASN A 20 15.35 22.11 -39.98
C ASN A 20 16.41 22.70 -39.05
N LEU A 21 16.37 22.30 -37.78
CA LEU A 21 17.55 22.32 -36.93
C LEU A 21 17.77 20.89 -36.45
N GLN A 22 18.84 20.24 -36.88
CA GLN A 22 19.12 18.86 -36.50
C GLN A 22 19.61 18.80 -35.06
N PHE A 23 19.44 17.67 -34.39
CA PHE A 23 19.81 17.53 -32.98
C PHE A 23 21.29 17.85 -32.70
N ALA A 24 22.20 17.44 -33.59
CA ALA A 24 23.62 17.73 -33.47
C ALA A 24 23.94 19.24 -33.58
N GLU A 25 23.24 19.95 -34.47
CA GLU A 25 23.35 21.41 -34.63
C GLU A 25 22.80 22.12 -33.40
N PHE A 26 21.62 21.71 -32.91
CA PHE A 26 21.04 22.22 -31.67
C PHE A 26 22.01 22.08 -30.49
N GLN A 27 22.62 20.90 -30.31
CA GLN A 27 23.60 20.69 -29.24
C GLN A 27 24.82 21.60 -29.38
N THR A 28 25.31 21.81 -30.60
CA THR A 28 26.46 22.68 -30.87
C THR A 28 26.13 24.14 -30.54
N LEU A 29 24.97 24.62 -30.99
CA LEU A 29 24.51 25.99 -30.75
C LEU A 29 24.20 26.24 -29.26
N VAL A 30 23.63 25.27 -28.55
CA VAL A 30 23.39 25.41 -27.11
C VAL A 30 24.69 25.43 -26.32
N ARG A 31 25.70 24.65 -26.73
CA ARG A 31 27.02 24.62 -26.08
C ARG A 31 27.88 25.84 -26.36
N SER A 32 27.62 26.59 -27.42
CA SER A 32 28.35 27.84 -27.72
C SER A 32 27.86 29.04 -26.91
N ILE A 33 26.73 28.93 -26.20
CA ILE A 33 26.22 29.97 -25.32
C ILE A 33 27.14 30.09 -24.10
N ASN A 34 27.75 31.25 -23.92
CA ASN A 34 28.70 31.56 -22.85
C ASN A 34 28.15 32.54 -21.80
N PHE A 35 26.84 32.82 -21.84
CA PHE A 35 26.13 33.69 -20.91
C PHE A 35 24.82 33.05 -20.46
N GLY A 36 24.16 33.63 -19.46
CA GLY A 36 23.03 33.00 -18.79
C GLY A 36 23.44 32.03 -17.68
N LYS A 37 22.44 31.43 -17.04
CA LYS A 37 22.69 30.52 -15.92
C LYS A 37 23.09 29.16 -16.47
N ASP A 38 24.40 28.93 -16.49
CA ASP A 38 24.97 27.71 -17.02
C ASP A 38 25.01 26.58 -15.97
N LEU A 39 24.38 25.45 -16.28
CA LEU A 39 24.37 24.25 -15.45
C LEU A 39 24.90 23.04 -16.25
N PRO A 40 25.29 21.93 -15.58
CA PRO A 40 25.84 20.76 -16.27
C PRO A 40 24.93 20.17 -17.37
N GLU A 41 23.62 20.26 -17.19
CA GLU A 41 22.63 19.64 -18.07
C GLU A 41 21.94 20.63 -19.03
N ALA A 42 21.94 21.93 -18.71
CA ALA A 42 21.17 22.92 -19.44
C ALA A 42 21.71 24.34 -19.25
N VAL A 43 21.44 25.21 -20.22
CA VAL A 43 21.63 26.66 -20.11
C VAL A 43 20.27 27.31 -19.95
N TYR A 44 20.14 28.27 -19.03
CA TYR A 44 18.92 29.05 -18.86
C TYR A 44 19.14 30.51 -19.23
N LEU A 45 18.21 31.07 -20.00
CA LEU A 45 18.25 32.44 -20.49
C LEU A 45 16.90 33.12 -20.23
N HIS A 46 16.93 34.39 -19.86
CA HIS A 46 15.76 35.25 -20.02
C HIS A 46 15.56 35.58 -21.49
N LYS A 47 14.31 35.74 -21.93
CA LYS A 47 13.97 35.98 -23.33
C LYS A 47 14.64 37.22 -23.93
N SER A 48 14.92 38.24 -23.11
CA SER A 48 15.70 39.42 -23.54
C SER A 48 17.14 39.10 -23.89
N ALA A 49 17.73 38.04 -23.33
CA ALA A 49 19.09 37.59 -23.64
C ALA A 49 19.12 36.66 -24.86
N LEU A 50 17.96 36.14 -25.31
CA LEU A 50 17.86 35.25 -26.47
C LEU A 50 18.38 35.93 -27.74
N GLN A 51 18.19 37.26 -27.88
CA GLN A 51 18.64 38.03 -29.04
C GLN A 51 20.18 38.06 -29.24
N HIS A 52 20.95 37.68 -28.21
CA HIS A 52 22.42 37.60 -28.27
C HIS A 52 22.93 36.15 -28.46
N THR A 53 22.02 35.18 -28.62
CA THR A 53 22.39 33.78 -28.96
C THR A 53 22.63 33.63 -30.48
N PRO A 54 23.17 32.49 -30.97
CA PRO A 54 23.32 32.28 -32.41
C PRO A 54 22.01 32.48 -33.20
N PRO A 55 22.00 33.20 -34.34
CA PRO A 55 20.79 33.53 -35.10
C PRO A 55 19.93 32.31 -35.49
N GLU A 56 20.57 31.17 -35.75
CA GLU A 56 19.91 29.91 -36.07
C GLU A 56 19.06 29.40 -34.91
N LEU A 57 19.57 29.53 -33.68
CA LEU A 57 18.86 29.13 -32.47
C LEU A 57 17.69 30.07 -32.18
N GLN A 58 17.86 31.37 -32.42
CA GLN A 58 16.79 32.36 -32.28
C GLN A 58 15.63 32.07 -33.26
N ALA A 59 15.97 31.87 -34.53
CA ALA A 59 15.00 31.55 -35.57
C ALA A 59 14.28 30.22 -35.27
N PHE A 60 15.01 29.23 -34.75
CA PHE A 60 14.45 27.96 -34.32
C PHE A 60 13.43 28.12 -33.19
N VAL A 61 13.79 28.83 -32.10
CA VAL A 61 12.89 29.07 -30.96
C VAL A 61 11.65 29.85 -31.40
N GLY A 62 11.81 30.89 -32.21
CA GLY A 62 10.69 31.70 -32.71
C GLY A 62 9.72 30.92 -33.62
N LYS A 63 10.25 30.07 -34.51
CA LYS A 63 9.41 29.18 -35.33
C LYS A 63 8.68 28.15 -34.45
N LEU A 64 9.36 27.58 -33.47
CA LEU A 64 8.81 26.56 -32.57
C LEU A 64 7.67 27.11 -31.71
N THR A 65 7.85 28.25 -31.04
CA THR A 65 6.82 28.86 -30.19
C THR A 65 5.58 29.23 -31.01
N LYS A 66 5.77 29.77 -32.23
CA LYS A 66 4.69 30.06 -33.17
C LYS A 66 3.93 28.80 -33.60
N ALA A 67 4.65 27.72 -33.92
CA ALA A 67 4.05 26.44 -34.30
C ALA A 67 3.22 25.81 -33.15
N LEU A 68 3.70 25.94 -31.91
CA LEU A 68 3.02 25.44 -30.72
C LEU A 68 1.94 26.38 -30.17
N LYS A 69 1.71 27.53 -30.83
CA LYS A 69 0.76 28.57 -30.39
C LYS A 69 1.03 29.06 -28.96
N ILE A 70 2.31 29.13 -28.58
CA ILE A 70 2.74 29.70 -27.31
C ILE A 70 3.05 31.17 -27.57
N GLU A 71 2.20 32.06 -27.04
CA GLU A 71 2.38 33.51 -27.17
C GLU A 71 3.59 33.99 -26.37
N ASP A 72 4.26 35.04 -26.87
CA ASP A 72 5.48 35.58 -26.24
C ASP A 72 5.26 36.06 -24.79
N ARG A 73 4.06 36.54 -24.47
CA ARG A 73 3.69 36.98 -23.11
C ARG A 73 3.53 35.85 -22.10
N HIS A 74 3.49 34.58 -22.52
CA HIS A 74 3.26 33.44 -21.64
C HIS A 74 4.55 32.77 -21.15
N TRP A 75 5.71 33.34 -21.43
CA TRP A 75 6.99 32.86 -20.90
C TRP A 75 8.03 33.98 -20.82
N ASP A 76 9.00 33.79 -19.93
CA ASP A 76 10.03 34.77 -19.59
C ASP A 76 11.43 34.15 -19.64
N LEU A 77 11.56 32.89 -19.21
CA LEU A 77 12.81 32.13 -19.29
C LEU A 77 12.69 30.97 -20.28
N ILE A 78 13.78 30.69 -20.98
CA ILE A 78 13.99 29.47 -21.75
C ILE A 78 15.10 28.63 -21.12
N LYS A 79 14.82 27.35 -20.94
CA LYS A 79 15.79 26.30 -20.56
C LYS A 79 16.14 25.48 -21.80
N LEU A 80 17.40 25.50 -22.20
CA LEU A 80 17.93 24.75 -23.33
C LEU A 80 18.77 23.57 -22.82
N PHE A 81 18.37 22.34 -23.13
CA PHE A 81 19.10 21.15 -22.67
C PHE A 81 20.35 20.91 -23.52
N LYS A 82 21.49 20.67 -22.89
CA LYS A 82 22.79 20.46 -23.57
C LYS A 82 22.95 19.06 -24.15
N ARG A 83 22.19 18.10 -23.64
CA ARG A 83 22.32 16.65 -23.94
C ARG A 83 21.10 16.05 -24.62
N ASP A 84 19.94 16.70 -24.54
CA ASP A 84 18.69 16.19 -25.09
C ASP A 84 18.12 17.18 -26.11
N PHE A 85 17.37 16.69 -27.10
CA PHE A 85 16.69 17.57 -28.05
C PHE A 85 15.40 18.13 -27.43
N LYS A 86 15.57 18.95 -26.40
CA LYS A 86 14.49 19.43 -25.55
C LYS A 86 14.72 20.87 -25.15
N LEU A 87 13.63 21.56 -24.88
CA LEU A 87 13.65 22.86 -24.22
C LEU A 87 12.44 23.03 -23.31
N SER A 88 12.52 23.98 -22.39
CA SER A 88 11.38 24.38 -21.57
C SER A 88 11.21 25.88 -21.58
N LEU A 89 9.97 26.35 -21.65
CA LEU A 89 9.61 27.76 -21.50
C LEU A 89 8.95 27.93 -20.14
N LEU A 90 9.41 28.89 -19.34
CA LEU A 90 8.97 29.11 -17.96
C LEU A 90 8.42 30.53 -17.82
N SER A 91 7.23 30.65 -17.23
CA SER A 91 6.56 31.93 -17.00
C SER A 91 6.81 32.42 -15.57
N TYR A 92 7.48 33.57 -15.47
CA TYR A 92 7.73 34.35 -14.26
C TYR A 92 7.28 35.79 -14.52
N PRO A 93 5.98 36.10 -14.45
CA PRO A 93 5.47 37.44 -14.78
C PRO A 93 6.09 38.55 -13.91
N ASP A 94 6.50 38.21 -12.69
CA ASP A 94 7.13 39.14 -11.75
C ASP A 94 8.67 39.19 -11.88
N PHE A 95 9.24 38.67 -12.97
CA PHE A 95 10.70 38.51 -13.13
C PHE A 95 11.47 39.82 -12.87
N PHE A 96 10.96 40.94 -13.38
CA PHE A 96 11.58 42.26 -13.19
C PHE A 96 11.09 42.99 -11.95
N THR A 97 9.92 42.64 -11.40
CA THR A 97 9.25 43.40 -10.34
C THR A 97 9.49 42.85 -8.94
N TYR A 98 9.85 41.57 -8.79
CA TYR A 98 10.09 40.97 -7.47
C TYR A 98 11.36 40.10 -7.45
N PRO A 99 12.21 40.17 -6.40
CA PRO A 99 13.49 39.44 -6.32
C PRO A 99 13.36 37.92 -6.43
N TYR A 100 12.25 37.37 -5.93
CA TYR A 100 11.98 35.93 -5.86
C TYR A 100 10.68 35.59 -6.60
N PRO A 101 10.61 35.83 -7.92
CA PRO A 101 9.36 35.72 -8.67
C PRO A 101 8.88 34.27 -8.69
N SER A 102 7.57 34.08 -8.60
CA SER A 102 6.94 32.76 -8.60
C SER A 102 6.72 32.25 -10.03
N LEU A 103 6.98 30.96 -10.25
CA LEU A 103 6.69 30.28 -11.50
C LEU A 103 5.17 30.16 -11.63
N LYS A 104 4.57 30.73 -12.68
CA LYS A 104 3.13 30.57 -12.96
C LYS A 104 2.83 29.40 -13.87
N ALA A 105 3.66 29.16 -14.88
CA ALA A 105 3.45 28.09 -15.84
C ALA A 105 4.79 27.59 -16.41
N SER A 106 4.81 26.33 -16.83
CA SER A 106 5.93 25.75 -17.58
C SER A 106 5.46 24.92 -18.77
N TYR A 107 6.17 25.06 -19.88
CA TYR A 107 5.96 24.32 -21.12
C TYR A 107 7.21 23.48 -21.37
N SER A 108 7.13 22.17 -21.18
CA SER A 108 8.22 21.24 -21.48
C SER A 108 8.01 20.63 -22.86
N ILE A 109 8.97 20.85 -23.77
CA ILE A 109 8.89 20.45 -25.16
C ILE A 109 10.00 19.44 -25.44
N ASP A 110 9.59 18.22 -25.78
CA ASP A 110 10.49 17.13 -26.19
C ASP A 110 10.40 16.93 -27.69
N LEU A 111 11.43 17.40 -28.41
CA LEU A 111 11.45 17.43 -29.88
C LEU A 111 11.76 16.04 -30.45
N THR A 112 12.46 15.19 -29.70
CA THR A 112 12.70 13.79 -30.07
C THR A 112 11.40 12.99 -30.01
N LYS A 113 10.66 13.09 -28.90
CA LYS A 113 9.40 12.36 -28.69
C LYS A 113 8.19 13.03 -29.33
N LYS A 114 8.33 14.29 -29.78
CA LYS A 114 7.25 15.14 -30.31
C LYS A 114 6.11 15.30 -29.31
N THR A 115 6.48 15.53 -28.04
CA THR A 115 5.50 15.71 -26.95
C THR A 115 5.66 17.08 -26.30
N GLN A 116 4.53 17.63 -25.83
CA GLN A 116 4.48 18.86 -25.06
C GLN A 116 3.74 18.57 -23.75
N ARG A 117 4.33 18.99 -22.63
CA ARG A 117 3.69 18.97 -21.31
C ARG A 117 3.56 20.39 -20.78
N VAL A 118 2.39 20.71 -20.25
CA VAL A 118 2.11 22.00 -19.60
C VAL A 118 1.85 21.74 -18.12
N ALA A 119 2.45 22.55 -17.25
CA ALA A 119 2.14 22.58 -15.82
C ALA A 119 1.82 24.02 -15.42
N THR A 120 0.72 24.22 -14.69
CA THR A 120 0.32 25.52 -14.11
C THR A 120 0.48 25.50 -12.60
N TYR A 121 0.81 26.65 -12.04
CA TYR A 121 1.03 26.90 -10.61
C TYR A 121 0.27 28.15 -10.15
N GLU A 122 -0.68 28.64 -10.96
CA GLU A 122 -1.43 29.87 -10.70
C GLU A 122 -2.24 29.80 -9.39
N ASP A 123 -2.80 28.62 -9.09
CA ASP A 123 -3.54 28.34 -7.85
C ASP A 123 -2.66 27.71 -6.75
N SER A 124 -1.32 27.73 -6.91
CA SER A 124 -0.40 27.15 -5.92
C SER A 124 -0.04 28.16 -4.84
N ASP A 125 -0.29 27.82 -3.58
CA ASP A 125 0.17 28.62 -2.43
C ASP A 125 1.69 28.49 -2.18
N ASN A 126 2.34 27.48 -2.79
CA ASN A 126 3.77 27.23 -2.66
C ASN A 126 4.45 26.98 -4.02
N PRO A 127 4.37 27.93 -4.96
CA PRO A 127 4.94 27.75 -6.28
C PRO A 127 6.47 27.66 -6.20
N PRO A 128 7.13 27.00 -7.17
CA PRO A 128 8.55 27.17 -7.38
C PRO A 128 8.87 28.66 -7.57
N ILE A 129 10.00 29.11 -7.03
CA ILE A 129 10.45 30.50 -7.18
C ILE A 129 11.81 30.55 -7.85
N LEU A 130 12.08 31.68 -8.50
CA LEU A 130 13.38 31.91 -9.10
C LEU A 130 14.36 32.50 -8.09
N HIS A 131 15.56 31.94 -8.06
CA HIS A 131 16.70 32.46 -7.30
C HIS A 131 17.81 32.90 -8.23
N ARG A 132 18.57 33.90 -7.79
CA ARG A 132 19.73 34.41 -8.53
C ARG A 132 19.34 34.88 -9.93
N ARG A 133 18.33 35.76 -10.01
CA ARG A 133 17.71 36.19 -11.28
C ARG A 133 18.67 36.97 -12.18
N GLU A 134 19.71 37.58 -11.60
CA GLU A 134 20.82 38.23 -12.30
C GLU A 134 21.59 37.29 -13.23
N LEU A 135 21.59 35.98 -12.95
CA LEU A 135 22.33 35.00 -13.74
C LEU A 135 21.66 34.69 -15.07
N PHE A 136 20.37 34.98 -15.24
CA PHE A 136 19.61 34.67 -16.46
C PHE A 136 19.64 35.79 -17.49
N LEU A 137 20.16 36.96 -17.12
CA LEU A 137 20.25 38.14 -17.98
C LEU A 137 21.56 38.17 -18.78
N ASP A 138 21.61 39.08 -19.75
CA ASP A 138 22.84 39.41 -20.46
C ASP A 138 23.89 39.98 -19.49
N PRO A 139 25.20 39.69 -19.67
CA PRO A 139 26.24 40.21 -18.80
C PRO A 139 26.28 41.74 -18.68
N ASN A 140 25.82 42.47 -19.72
CA ASN A 140 25.77 43.93 -19.77
C ASN A 140 24.39 44.50 -19.40
N SER A 141 23.46 43.69 -18.87
CA SER A 141 22.12 44.17 -18.51
C SER A 141 22.19 45.16 -17.34
N PRO A 142 21.58 46.36 -17.43
CA PRO A 142 21.68 47.38 -16.39
C PRO A 142 21.03 46.98 -15.06
N GLN A 143 20.08 46.04 -15.05
CA GLN A 143 19.40 45.52 -13.85
C GLN A 143 20.22 44.44 -13.10
N ARG A 144 21.33 43.97 -13.68
CA ARG A 144 22.07 42.83 -13.15
C ARG A 144 22.67 43.11 -11.77
N ASP A 145 23.23 44.31 -11.58
CA ASP A 145 23.84 44.73 -10.32
C ASP A 145 22.79 44.87 -9.20
N GLU A 146 21.63 45.46 -9.52
CA GLU A 146 20.52 45.54 -8.58
C GLU A 146 20.05 44.15 -8.16
N PHE A 147 19.88 43.23 -9.13
CA PHE A 147 19.43 41.87 -8.85
C PHE A 147 20.45 41.07 -8.03
N ALA A 148 21.74 41.26 -8.32
CA ALA A 148 22.83 40.66 -7.55
C ALA A 148 22.85 41.13 -6.09
N SER A 149 22.38 42.35 -5.79
CA SER A 149 22.33 42.85 -4.41
C SER A 149 21.40 42.02 -3.51
N TYR A 150 20.22 41.61 -4.01
CA TYR A 150 19.31 40.71 -3.28
C TYR A 150 19.92 39.33 -3.06
N THR A 151 20.61 38.79 -4.08
CA THR A 151 21.35 37.53 -3.94
C THR A 151 22.46 37.65 -2.89
N HIS A 152 23.21 38.75 -2.89
CA HIS A 152 24.30 38.97 -1.95
C HIS A 152 23.81 39.00 -0.50
N GLU A 153 22.67 39.66 -0.22
CA GLU A 153 22.07 39.65 1.12
C GLU A 153 21.83 38.23 1.62
N GLY A 154 21.26 37.35 0.79
CA GLY A 154 21.00 35.96 1.16
C GLY A 154 22.27 35.11 1.27
N GLU A 155 23.33 35.40 0.51
CA GLU A 155 24.62 34.71 0.63
C GLU A 155 25.31 35.03 1.96
N VAL A 156 25.29 36.29 2.39
CA VAL A 156 25.92 36.74 3.64
C VAL A 156 25.35 35.99 4.86
N ILE A 157 24.07 35.63 4.83
CA ILE A 157 23.39 34.91 5.93
C ILE A 157 23.21 33.41 5.65
N GLY A 158 23.90 32.86 4.65
CA GLY A 158 23.95 31.42 4.37
C GLY A 158 22.67 30.80 3.79
N LEU A 159 21.75 31.60 3.22
CA LEU A 159 20.49 31.06 2.68
C LEU A 159 20.69 30.12 1.48
N TYR A 160 21.80 30.26 0.77
CA TYR A 160 22.11 29.45 -0.41
C TYR A 160 22.97 28.20 -0.13
N ASP A 161 23.36 27.97 1.13
CA ASP A 161 24.23 26.83 1.49
C ASP A 161 23.51 25.48 1.28
N ASN A 162 22.20 25.44 1.54
CA ASN A 162 21.35 24.29 1.25
C ASN A 162 20.32 24.62 0.16
N THR A 163 20.76 24.58 -1.09
CA THR A 163 19.90 24.86 -2.25
C THR A 163 18.70 23.90 -2.43
N ARG A 164 18.67 22.75 -1.72
CA ARG A 164 17.60 21.75 -1.83
C ARG A 164 16.28 22.18 -1.18
N VAL A 165 16.32 23.07 -0.18
CA VAL A 165 15.14 23.45 0.62
C VAL A 165 14.54 24.79 0.23
N ILE A 166 15.24 25.59 -0.59
CA ILE A 166 14.85 26.96 -0.92
C ILE A 166 14.04 27.09 -2.21
N GLY A 167 13.90 26.04 -3.01
CA GLY A 167 13.33 26.12 -4.37
C GLY A 167 11.84 26.50 -4.49
N THR A 168 11.11 26.62 -3.37
CA THR A 168 9.67 26.96 -3.35
C THR A 168 9.42 28.17 -2.45
N LYS A 169 8.35 28.94 -2.70
CA LYS A 169 8.03 30.19 -1.98
C LYS A 169 8.05 30.03 -0.46
N LEU A 170 7.37 29.03 0.08
CA LEU A 170 7.33 28.74 1.52
C LEU A 170 8.64 28.12 2.03
N GLY A 171 9.39 27.41 1.19
CA GLY A 171 10.74 26.92 1.55
C GLY A 171 11.72 28.07 1.77
N TRP A 172 11.66 29.07 0.90
CA TRP A 172 12.47 30.28 0.99
C TRP A 172 12.13 31.14 2.20
N LEU A 173 10.84 31.42 2.43
CA LEU A 173 10.40 32.17 3.60
C LEU A 173 10.78 31.47 4.92
N ARG A 174 10.78 30.13 4.96
CA ARG A 174 11.24 29.36 6.12
C ARG A 174 12.75 29.46 6.34
N ALA A 175 13.56 29.37 5.28
CA ALA A 175 15.00 29.54 5.37
C ALA A 175 15.35 30.94 5.90
N ILE A 176 14.67 31.97 5.41
CA ILE A 176 14.79 33.36 5.86
C ILE A 176 14.43 33.49 7.35
N ARG A 177 13.28 32.97 7.78
CA ARG A 177 12.89 33.00 9.20
C ARG A 177 13.87 32.24 10.11
N LYS A 178 14.37 31.08 9.68
CA LYS A 178 15.36 30.29 10.43
C LYS A 178 16.68 31.05 10.61
N SER A 179 17.06 31.87 9.64
CA SER A 179 18.23 32.75 9.74
C SER A 179 17.99 33.99 10.64
N GLY A 180 16.80 34.15 11.22
CA GLY A 180 16.45 35.30 12.05
C GLY A 180 16.06 36.56 11.27
N HIS A 181 15.60 36.40 10.02
CA HIS A 181 15.22 37.52 9.14
C HIS A 181 13.77 37.38 8.64
N ILE A 182 13.26 38.44 8.02
CA ILE A 182 12.03 38.48 7.20
C ILE A 182 12.30 39.26 5.91
N LEU A 183 11.37 39.17 4.96
CA LEU A 183 11.37 40.05 3.79
C LEU A 183 10.46 41.26 4.03
N ASP A 184 10.87 42.45 3.58
CA ASP A 184 9.97 43.59 3.41
C ASP A 184 9.10 43.47 2.14
N ALA A 185 8.32 44.52 1.84
CA ALA A 185 7.43 44.54 0.68
C ALA A 185 8.22 44.48 -0.65
N GLU A 186 9.44 45.00 -0.64
CA GLU A 186 10.36 45.06 -1.79
C GLU A 186 11.21 43.78 -1.93
N GLY A 187 11.19 42.89 -0.94
CA GLY A 187 11.92 41.62 -0.94
C GLY A 187 13.36 41.72 -0.42
N ARG A 188 13.69 42.73 0.40
CA ARG A 188 14.96 42.87 1.12
C ARG A 188 14.93 42.15 2.47
N LEU A 189 16.09 41.69 2.93
CA LEU A 189 16.22 40.97 4.19
C LEU A 189 16.32 41.93 5.40
N LEU A 190 15.39 41.79 6.35
CA LEU A 190 15.35 42.56 7.60
C LEU A 190 15.52 41.65 8.83
N PRO A 191 16.39 41.99 9.80
CA PRO A 191 16.50 41.27 11.07
C PRO A 191 15.22 41.31 11.91
N LEU A 192 14.85 40.16 12.51
CA LEU A 192 13.66 40.01 13.37
C LEU A 192 13.65 40.92 14.61
N SER A 193 14.79 41.48 15.02
CA SER A 193 14.91 42.32 16.22
C SER A 193 14.43 43.76 16.01
N LEU A 194 14.39 44.24 14.76
CA LEU A 194 14.01 45.61 14.41
C LEU A 194 12.50 45.81 14.29
N THR A 195 11.70 44.74 14.28
CA THR A 195 10.23 44.78 14.16
C THR A 195 9.49 44.84 15.50
N LYS A 196 10.19 44.88 16.65
CA LYS A 196 9.56 44.95 17.98
C LYS A 196 9.01 46.33 18.38
N SER A 197 9.27 47.40 17.61
CA SER A 197 8.90 48.77 18.01
C SER A 197 7.64 49.36 17.34
N SER A 198 6.89 48.61 16.54
CA SER A 198 5.69 49.16 15.89
C SER A 198 4.67 48.07 15.55
N LEU A 199 3.95 47.57 16.55
CA LEU A 199 2.71 46.83 16.35
C LEU A 199 1.58 47.53 17.10
N SER A 200 0.97 48.52 16.45
CA SER A 200 -0.43 48.83 16.67
C SER A 200 -1.27 47.69 16.09
N ARG A 201 -2.09 47.11 16.95
CA ARG A 201 -3.17 46.13 16.74
C ARG A 201 -3.70 46.11 15.30
N ASP A 202 -3.41 45.02 14.60
CA ASP A 202 -4.34 44.26 13.75
C ASP A 202 -3.54 43.24 12.93
N ALA A 203 -3.17 42.12 13.56
CA ALA A 203 -2.64 40.95 12.86
C ALA A 203 -3.41 39.71 13.37
N LYS A 204 -4.19 39.13 12.47
CA LYS A 204 -4.86 37.85 12.66
C LYS A 204 -3.80 36.75 12.81
N ASP A 205 -3.85 36.14 13.98
CA ASP A 205 -3.31 34.86 14.45
C ASP A 205 -2.38 34.05 13.52
N ASP A 206 -1.19 33.79 14.05
CA ASP A 206 -0.11 32.96 13.52
C ASP A 206 -0.52 31.48 13.43
N ASP A 207 -0.34 30.85 12.28
CA ASP A 207 -0.88 29.52 11.95
C ASP A 207 0.08 28.39 12.39
N THR A 208 0.25 28.26 13.70
CA THR A 208 1.07 27.19 14.30
C THR A 208 0.33 25.86 14.19
N ILE A 209 0.82 24.90 13.39
CA ILE A 209 0.20 23.58 13.25
C ILE A 209 0.45 22.76 14.52
N LEU A 210 -0.63 22.40 15.21
CA LEU A 210 -0.56 21.74 16.52
C LEU A 210 -0.59 20.21 16.37
N ARG A 211 0.47 19.63 15.80
CA ARG A 211 0.57 18.18 15.51
C ARG A 211 0.17 17.28 16.69
N HIS A 212 0.47 17.67 17.93
CA HIS A 212 0.15 16.94 19.15
C HIS A 212 -1.36 16.76 19.44
N LYS A 213 -2.25 17.48 18.73
CA LYS A 213 -3.71 17.37 18.90
C LYS A 213 -4.34 16.22 18.11
N THR A 214 -3.59 15.48 17.29
CA THR A 214 -4.08 14.32 16.54
C THR A 214 -4.17 13.05 17.38
N ALA A 215 -3.55 13.01 18.57
CA ALA A 215 -3.61 11.87 19.48
C ALA A 215 -5.01 11.70 20.10
N ILE A 216 -5.74 10.69 19.63
CA ILE A 216 -7.08 10.32 20.11
C ILE A 216 -6.95 9.22 21.17
N SER A 217 -7.78 9.28 22.21
CA SER A 217 -7.86 8.18 23.19
C SER A 217 -8.93 7.17 22.77
N ARG A 218 -8.61 5.87 22.86
CA ARG A 218 -9.53 4.77 22.55
C ARG A 218 -9.38 3.61 23.53
N ALA A 219 -10.41 2.77 23.62
CA ALA A 219 -10.50 1.64 24.55
C ALA A 219 -10.01 0.29 23.96
N GLN A 220 -9.47 0.28 22.74
CA GLN A 220 -9.02 -0.93 22.02
C GLN A 220 -7.67 -0.70 21.34
N LEU A 221 -6.97 -1.77 20.94
CA LEU A 221 -5.69 -1.69 20.21
C LEU A 221 -5.81 -0.95 18.86
N SER A 222 -4.72 -0.33 18.40
CA SER A 222 -4.65 0.22 17.03
C SER A 222 -4.74 -0.87 15.98
N VAL A 223 -5.17 -0.49 14.77
CA VAL A 223 -5.15 -1.38 13.61
C VAL A 223 -3.76 -2.00 13.37
N PRO A 224 -2.63 -1.23 13.39
CA PRO A 224 -1.28 -1.79 13.39
C PRO A 224 -1.02 -2.82 14.49
N MET A 225 -1.35 -2.53 15.74
CA MET A 225 -1.10 -3.45 16.85
C MET A 225 -2.00 -4.68 16.78
N PHE A 226 -3.26 -4.53 16.39
CA PHE A 226 -4.19 -5.64 16.18
C PHE A 226 -3.73 -6.58 15.06
N SER A 227 -3.17 -6.03 13.97
CA SER A 227 -2.57 -6.83 12.91
C SER A 227 -1.38 -7.66 13.41
N LEU A 228 -0.56 -7.11 14.31
CA LEU A 228 0.53 -7.86 14.96
C LEU A 228 0.00 -9.00 15.85
N VAL A 229 -1.14 -8.82 16.54
CA VAL A 229 -1.81 -9.91 17.29
C VAL A 229 -2.22 -11.03 16.32
N ASN A 230 -2.93 -10.68 15.25
CA ASN A 230 -3.43 -11.66 14.27
C ASN A 230 -2.29 -12.41 13.57
N SER A 231 -1.16 -11.74 13.37
CA SER A 231 0.06 -12.30 12.79
C SER A 231 0.90 -13.11 13.79
N GLY A 232 0.49 -13.17 15.06
CA GLY A 232 1.17 -13.95 16.10
C GLY A 232 2.45 -13.32 16.64
N TYR A 233 2.68 -12.02 16.42
CA TYR A 233 3.85 -11.29 16.90
C TYR A 233 3.68 -10.76 18.33
N ILE A 234 2.45 -10.65 18.83
CA ILE A 234 2.18 -10.27 20.22
C ILE A 234 1.92 -11.55 21.01
N ASN A 235 2.99 -12.28 21.32
CA ASN A 235 2.95 -13.57 22.03
C ASN A 235 3.92 -13.63 23.23
N GLY A 236 4.57 -12.51 23.57
CA GLY A 236 5.55 -12.40 24.65
C GLY A 236 7.00 -12.77 24.28
N SER A 237 7.25 -13.25 23.05
CA SER A 237 8.61 -13.61 22.59
C SER A 237 9.38 -12.47 21.94
N TYR A 238 8.76 -11.30 21.77
CA TYR A 238 9.33 -10.16 21.06
C TYR A 238 9.23 -8.89 21.89
N THR A 239 10.26 -8.06 21.78
CA THR A 239 10.28 -6.69 22.31
C THR A 239 9.66 -5.72 21.32
N ILE A 240 8.82 -4.79 21.80
CA ILE A 240 8.05 -3.88 20.94
C ILE A 240 8.33 -2.42 21.29
N LEU A 241 8.69 -1.60 20.29
CA LEU A 241 8.72 -0.15 20.40
C LEU A 241 7.54 0.48 19.65
N ASP A 242 6.67 1.20 20.36
CA ASP A 242 5.65 2.05 19.77
C ASP A 242 6.19 3.49 19.57
N TYR A 243 6.60 3.80 18.35
CA TYR A 243 7.16 5.10 17.98
C TYR A 243 6.04 6.07 17.65
N GLY A 244 5.97 7.19 18.37
CA GLY A 244 4.86 8.14 18.31
C GLY A 244 3.63 7.64 19.07
N CYS A 245 3.82 7.00 20.23
CA CYS A 245 2.75 6.34 21.00
C CYS A 245 1.65 7.29 21.52
N GLY A 246 1.82 8.60 21.40
CA GLY A 246 0.90 9.59 21.94
C GLY A 246 0.70 9.40 23.45
N LYS A 247 -0.55 9.27 23.88
CA LYS A 247 -0.91 9.05 25.29
C LYS A 247 -0.60 7.63 25.80
N GLY A 248 -0.20 6.71 24.92
CA GLY A 248 0.20 5.35 25.29
C GLY A 248 -0.96 4.40 25.59
N ASP A 249 -2.07 4.51 24.85
CA ASP A 249 -3.23 3.59 25.01
C ASP A 249 -2.87 2.15 24.62
N ASP A 250 -2.18 1.96 23.48
CA ASP A 250 -1.73 0.64 23.01
C ASP A 250 -0.72 0.02 23.99
N LEU A 251 0.19 0.84 24.55
CA LEU A 251 1.17 0.38 25.54
C LEU A 251 0.51 -0.15 26.81
N ARG A 252 -0.52 0.54 27.31
CA ARG A 252 -1.24 0.10 28.52
C ARG A 252 -1.89 -1.26 28.32
N GLU A 253 -2.50 -1.48 27.15
CA GLU A 253 -3.10 -2.77 26.82
C GLU A 253 -2.02 -3.86 26.70
N LEU A 254 -0.93 -3.62 25.97
CA LEU A 254 0.16 -4.59 25.83
C LEU A 254 0.81 -4.96 27.17
N GLN A 255 1.03 -3.97 28.04
CA GLN A 255 1.59 -4.18 29.38
C GLN A 255 0.63 -4.98 30.28
N ALA A 256 -0.68 -4.78 30.13
CA ALA A 256 -1.69 -5.57 30.86
C ALA A 256 -1.64 -7.07 30.50
N HIS A 257 -1.15 -7.41 29.30
CA HIS A 257 -0.94 -8.79 28.85
C HIS A 257 0.52 -9.27 29.01
N ASN A 258 1.32 -8.61 29.85
CA ASN A 258 2.73 -8.94 30.12
C ASN A 258 3.63 -8.99 28.88
N ILE A 259 3.35 -8.14 27.88
CA ILE A 259 4.19 -7.99 26.70
C ILE A 259 5.29 -6.97 26.98
N ASP A 260 6.53 -7.30 26.62
CA ASP A 260 7.66 -6.38 26.74
C ASP A 260 7.56 -5.28 25.67
N CYS A 261 7.13 -4.09 26.10
CA CYS A 261 6.95 -2.97 25.20
C CYS A 261 7.39 -1.63 25.80
N MET A 262 7.90 -0.77 24.93
CA MET A 262 8.30 0.60 25.22
C MET A 262 7.64 1.57 24.25
N GLY A 263 7.53 2.83 24.65
CA GLY A 263 6.92 3.86 23.84
C GLY A 263 7.66 5.17 23.91
N TRP A 264 7.81 5.78 22.75
CA TRP A 264 8.43 7.09 22.60
C TRP A 264 7.45 8.03 21.90
N ASP A 265 7.38 9.27 22.35
CA ASP A 265 6.61 10.32 21.69
C ASP A 265 7.28 11.67 21.93
N PRO A 266 7.44 12.53 20.92
CA PRO A 266 8.18 13.78 21.06
C PRO A 266 7.54 14.77 22.04
N VAL A 267 6.27 14.58 22.42
CA VAL A 267 5.52 15.46 23.32
C VAL A 267 5.12 14.75 24.62
N PHE A 268 4.59 13.53 24.51
CA PHE A 268 4.05 12.81 25.67
C PHE A 268 5.09 11.99 26.41
N ARG A 269 6.16 11.54 25.75
CA ARG A 269 7.24 10.71 26.32
C ARG A 269 8.61 11.02 25.67
N PRO A 270 9.10 12.27 25.77
CA PRO A 270 10.34 12.68 25.09
C PRO A 270 11.61 12.09 25.73
N ASP A 271 11.53 11.76 27.03
CA ASP A 271 12.68 11.30 27.83
C ASP A 271 12.94 9.79 27.71
N THR A 272 12.09 9.03 27.00
CA THR A 272 12.33 7.61 26.76
C THR A 272 13.56 7.44 25.85
N GLU A 273 14.56 6.68 26.30
CA GLU A 273 15.70 6.34 25.46
C GLU A 273 15.28 5.37 24.34
N LEU A 274 15.57 5.74 23.09
CA LEU A 274 15.27 4.91 21.92
C LEU A 274 16.32 3.80 21.78
N THR A 275 15.97 2.59 22.19
CA THR A 275 16.79 1.38 21.98
C THR A 275 16.22 0.50 20.86
N PRO A 276 17.07 -0.25 20.14
CA PRO A 276 16.58 -1.26 19.20
C PRO A 276 15.64 -2.28 19.87
N CYS A 277 14.61 -2.70 19.14
CA CYS A 277 13.62 -3.70 19.55
C CYS A 277 13.36 -4.67 18.40
N ASP A 278 12.86 -5.87 18.69
CA ASP A 278 12.47 -6.84 17.68
C ASP A 278 11.47 -6.23 16.68
N ILE A 279 10.47 -5.52 17.21
CA ILE A 279 9.38 -4.94 16.45
C ILE A 279 9.29 -3.44 16.74
N VAL A 280 9.24 -2.62 15.69
CA VAL A 280 8.94 -1.19 15.80
C VAL A 280 7.63 -0.89 15.11
N ASN A 281 6.67 -0.34 15.85
CA ASN A 281 5.44 0.20 15.28
C ASN A 281 5.59 1.70 15.02
N LEU A 282 5.47 2.10 13.76
CA LEU A 282 5.37 3.49 13.31
C LEU A 282 3.93 3.77 12.88
N GLY A 283 3.01 3.63 13.84
CA GLY A 283 1.58 3.68 13.63
C GLY A 283 1.04 5.10 13.47
N TYR A 284 0.58 5.46 12.28
CA TYR A 284 -0.03 6.75 11.96
C TYR A 284 0.84 8.00 12.23
N VAL A 285 2.16 7.83 12.30
CA VAL A 285 3.11 8.93 12.56
C VAL A 285 3.44 9.69 11.29
N ILE A 286 3.75 8.98 10.20
CA ILE A 286 4.17 9.62 8.95
C ILE A 286 3.06 10.41 8.26
N ASN A 287 1.79 10.28 8.68
CA ASN A 287 0.72 11.13 8.16
C ASN A 287 0.56 12.46 8.91
N VAL A 288 1.14 12.63 10.10
CA VAL A 288 1.03 13.89 10.85
C VAL A 288 2.26 14.79 10.70
N ILE A 289 3.30 14.30 10.01
CA ILE A 289 4.52 15.05 9.73
C ILE A 289 4.37 15.79 8.40
N ASP A 290 4.30 17.12 8.45
CA ASP A 290 4.08 17.98 7.28
C ASP A 290 5.36 18.27 6.46
N ASP A 291 6.51 17.80 6.90
CA ASP A 291 7.76 17.87 6.15
C ASP A 291 8.12 16.49 5.57
N ILE A 292 8.35 16.43 4.26
CA ILE A 292 8.61 15.14 3.58
C ILE A 292 9.98 14.56 3.91
N ASP A 293 10.99 15.39 4.15
CA ASP A 293 12.33 14.91 4.50
C ASP A 293 12.35 14.46 5.95
N GLU A 294 11.64 15.16 6.85
CA GLU A 294 11.40 14.69 8.24
C GLU A 294 10.68 13.33 8.24
N ARG A 295 9.66 13.12 7.38
CA ARG A 295 9.01 11.81 7.22
C ARG A 295 10.00 10.72 6.81
N ARG A 296 10.86 11.01 5.82
CA ARG A 296 11.85 10.04 5.33
C ARG A 296 12.87 9.67 6.41
N GLU A 297 13.38 10.66 7.14
CA GLU A 297 14.34 10.41 8.22
C GLU A 297 13.70 9.68 9.39
N THR A 298 12.45 10.02 9.75
CA THR A 298 11.66 9.27 10.75
C THR A 298 11.50 7.80 10.35
N LEU A 299 11.13 7.55 9.10
CA LEU A 299 10.95 6.19 8.59
C LEU A 299 12.27 5.38 8.59
N LYS A 300 13.39 6.01 8.21
CA LYS A 300 14.72 5.38 8.27
C LYS A 300 15.17 5.11 9.71
N LEU A 301 14.89 6.03 10.63
CA LEU A 301 15.20 5.85 12.05
C LEU A 301 14.41 4.68 12.63
N ALA A 302 13.10 4.61 12.35
CA ALA A 302 12.26 3.50 12.79
C ALA A 302 12.78 2.16 12.26
N LEU A 303 13.22 2.09 10.99
CA LEU A 303 13.85 0.88 10.44
C LEU A 303 15.16 0.52 11.16
N LYS A 304 15.98 1.50 11.52
CA LYS A 304 17.24 1.28 12.25
C LYS A 304 17.00 0.70 13.65
N LEU A 305 15.88 1.04 14.27
CA LEU A 305 15.47 0.55 15.58
C LEU A 305 14.80 -0.83 15.52
N ALA A 306 14.36 -1.28 14.34
CA ALA A 306 13.73 -2.59 14.17
C ALA A 306 14.77 -3.68 13.89
N GLU A 307 14.86 -4.68 14.75
CA GLU A 307 15.73 -5.83 14.54
C GLU A 307 15.09 -6.85 13.59
N LYS A 308 13.79 -7.11 13.71
CA LYS A 308 13.05 -8.08 12.87
C LYS A 308 12.01 -7.46 11.95
N LEU A 309 11.16 -6.59 12.48
CA LEU A 309 9.98 -6.08 11.76
C LEU A 309 9.72 -4.60 12.06
N LEU A 310 9.58 -3.80 11.01
CA LEU A 310 9.01 -2.46 11.07
C LEU A 310 7.56 -2.50 10.56
N VAL A 311 6.63 -2.03 11.37
CA VAL A 311 5.23 -1.80 10.99
C VAL A 311 5.05 -0.32 10.65
N VAL A 312 4.51 -0.02 9.47
CA VAL A 312 4.27 1.35 9.02
C VAL A 312 2.81 1.51 8.69
N SER A 313 2.15 2.51 9.28
CA SER A 313 0.79 2.85 8.87
C SER A 313 0.56 4.33 8.65
N ALA A 314 -0.37 4.64 7.76
CA ALA A 314 -0.83 5.99 7.49
C ALA A 314 -2.30 5.99 7.07
N MET A 315 -2.96 7.14 7.23
CA MET A 315 -4.34 7.28 6.76
C MET A 315 -4.38 7.30 5.24
N LEU A 316 -5.32 6.54 4.67
CA LEU A 316 -5.63 6.60 3.25
C LEU A 316 -6.68 7.67 2.96
N GLY A 317 -6.64 8.26 1.76
CA GLY A 317 -7.70 9.16 1.31
C GLY A 317 -7.89 9.12 -0.19
N ASN A 318 -9.08 9.52 -0.60
CA ASN A 318 -9.48 9.65 -1.99
C ASN A 318 -9.83 11.11 -2.31
N GLU A 319 -10.18 11.39 -3.57
CA GLU A 319 -10.49 12.76 -4.04
C GLU A 319 -11.52 13.47 -3.15
N SER A 320 -12.46 12.72 -2.56
CA SER A 320 -13.50 13.27 -1.70
C SER A 320 -13.00 13.74 -0.33
N VAL A 321 -11.95 13.12 0.21
CA VAL A 321 -11.27 13.56 1.44
C VAL A 321 -10.53 14.88 1.18
N PHE A 322 -9.86 14.99 0.03
CA PHE A 322 -9.14 16.20 -0.37
C PHE A 322 -10.08 17.37 -0.68
N GLN A 323 -11.32 17.11 -1.12
CA GLN A 323 -12.34 18.16 -1.33
C GLN A 323 -12.96 18.69 -0.02
N ARG A 324 -12.92 17.92 1.08
CA ARG A 324 -13.58 18.25 2.35
C ARG A 324 -12.74 19.13 3.28
N TYR A 325 -11.43 19.09 3.14
CA TYR A 325 -10.50 19.80 4.02
C TYR A 325 -9.66 20.80 3.24
N THR A 326 -9.17 21.83 3.92
CA THR A 326 -8.31 22.85 3.31
C THR A 326 -7.00 22.19 2.90
N PRO A 327 -6.64 22.17 1.60
CA PRO A 327 -5.36 21.63 1.16
C PRO A 327 -4.20 22.39 1.82
N TYR A 328 -3.18 21.66 2.29
CA TYR A 328 -1.98 22.25 2.86
C TYR A 328 -0.78 21.35 2.57
N LYS A 329 0.22 21.88 1.85
CA LYS A 329 1.35 21.12 1.30
C LYS A 329 0.86 19.92 0.48
N ASP A 330 1.31 18.70 0.82
CA ASP A 330 0.87 17.45 0.19
C ASP A 330 -0.28 16.75 0.95
N GLY A 331 -0.79 17.37 2.01
CA GLY A 331 -1.91 16.88 2.82
C GLY A 331 -3.00 17.93 2.99
N VAL A 332 -3.68 17.88 4.13
CA VAL A 332 -4.75 18.82 4.46
C VAL A 332 -4.60 19.36 5.87
N LEU A 333 -5.15 20.55 6.13
CA LEU A 333 -5.36 21.09 7.47
C LEU A 333 -6.77 20.78 7.94
N THR A 334 -6.87 20.18 9.14
CA THR A 334 -8.16 20.00 9.80
C THR A 334 -8.65 21.30 10.43
N LYS A 335 -9.93 21.35 10.81
CA LYS A 335 -10.51 22.47 11.59
C LYS A 335 -9.77 22.74 12.91
N ALA A 336 -9.06 21.75 13.44
CA ALA A 336 -8.26 21.86 14.65
C ALA A 336 -6.83 22.37 14.40
N LYS A 337 -6.51 22.83 13.18
CA LYS A 337 -5.17 23.24 12.72
C LYS A 337 -4.13 22.12 12.86
N THR A 338 -4.52 20.87 12.63
CA THR A 338 -3.60 19.73 12.54
C THR A 338 -3.36 19.37 11.09
N PHE A 339 -2.10 19.08 10.73
CA PHE A 339 -1.77 18.54 9.42
C PHE A 339 -2.10 17.05 9.35
N GLN A 340 -2.63 16.63 8.20
CA GLN A 340 -2.90 15.24 7.91
C GLN A 340 -2.59 14.94 6.44
N LYS A 341 -1.59 14.11 6.17
CA LYS A 341 -1.37 13.50 4.85
C LYS A 341 -2.25 12.27 4.72
N TYR A 342 -3.09 12.28 3.70
CA TYR A 342 -3.79 11.10 3.23
C TYR A 342 -3.03 10.51 2.05
N TYR A 343 -2.77 9.20 2.06
CA TYR A 343 -2.06 8.51 0.98
C TYR A 343 -3.02 7.70 0.11
N TYR A 344 -2.64 7.45 -1.13
CA TYR A 344 -3.12 6.26 -1.84
C TYR A 344 -2.33 5.03 -1.39
N GLN A 345 -2.92 3.83 -1.46
CA GLN A 345 -2.25 2.58 -1.04
C GLN A 345 -0.92 2.36 -1.79
N SER A 346 -0.93 2.54 -3.10
CA SER A 346 0.26 2.40 -3.95
C SER A 346 1.29 3.51 -3.71
N GLU A 347 0.84 4.75 -3.48
CA GLU A 347 1.70 5.87 -3.12
C GLU A 347 2.44 5.61 -1.81
N LEU A 348 1.73 5.10 -0.79
CA LEU A 348 2.33 4.76 0.49
C LEU A 348 3.35 3.63 0.36
N LYS A 349 3.01 2.56 -0.37
CA LYS A 349 3.94 1.46 -0.67
C LYS A 349 5.20 2.00 -1.35
N GLU A 350 5.05 2.77 -2.43
CA GLU A 350 6.18 3.33 -3.17
C GLU A 350 7.03 4.25 -2.29
N PHE A 351 6.40 5.09 -1.47
CA PHE A 351 7.11 5.96 -0.53
C PHE A 351 7.97 5.16 0.45
N ILE A 352 7.42 4.10 1.03
CA ILE A 352 8.14 3.22 1.96
C ILE A 352 9.29 2.53 1.24
N GLU A 353 9.03 1.86 0.11
CA GLU A 353 10.02 1.06 -0.60
C GLU A 353 11.16 1.92 -1.16
N ARG A 354 10.87 3.11 -1.68
CA ARG A 354 11.91 4.03 -2.20
C ARG A 354 12.74 4.65 -1.09
N THR A 355 12.14 4.92 0.07
CA THR A 355 12.85 5.51 1.21
C THR A 355 13.76 4.51 1.89
N LEU A 356 13.28 3.27 2.06
CA LEU A 356 13.98 2.21 2.80
C LEU A 356 14.83 1.29 1.90
N ASN A 357 14.62 1.33 0.59
CA ASN A 357 15.21 0.39 -0.38
C ASN A 357 14.96 -1.09 -0.01
N ARG A 358 13.77 -1.36 0.53
CA ARG A 358 13.31 -2.69 0.96
C ARG A 358 11.89 -2.90 0.45
N GLU A 359 11.50 -4.17 0.31
CA GLU A 359 10.14 -4.54 -0.08
C GLU A 359 9.18 -4.28 1.08
N ALA A 360 8.00 -3.73 0.77
CA ALA A 360 6.95 -3.47 1.75
C ALA A 360 5.77 -4.41 1.48
N ILE A 361 5.48 -5.28 2.43
CA ILE A 361 4.36 -6.21 2.36
C ILE A 361 3.12 -5.47 2.85
N ALA A 362 2.15 -5.25 1.96
CA ALA A 362 0.87 -4.66 2.34
C ALA A 362 0.10 -5.64 3.20
N VAL A 363 -0.11 -5.31 4.48
CA VAL A 363 -0.89 -6.13 5.42
C VAL A 363 -2.29 -5.60 5.70
N GLY A 364 -2.60 -4.40 5.21
CA GLY A 364 -3.95 -3.88 5.19
C GLY A 364 -4.02 -2.53 4.47
N ALA A 365 -5.21 -1.94 4.47
CA ALA A 365 -5.42 -0.59 3.96
C ALA A 365 -4.60 0.42 4.79
N GLY A 366 -3.60 1.03 4.16
CA GLY A 366 -2.69 1.98 4.80
C GLY A 366 -1.72 1.35 5.78
N LEU A 367 -1.52 0.03 5.77
CA LEU A 367 -0.70 -0.72 6.72
C LEU A 367 0.29 -1.65 6.00
N PHE A 368 1.57 -1.54 6.35
CA PHE A 368 2.66 -2.27 5.71
C PHE A 368 3.64 -2.86 6.72
N TYR A 369 4.10 -4.06 6.44
CA TYR A 369 5.22 -4.71 7.10
C TYR A 369 6.49 -4.58 6.26
N VAL A 370 7.59 -4.20 6.91
CA VAL A 370 8.92 -4.13 6.32
C VAL A 370 9.85 -4.96 7.18
N PHE A 371 10.22 -6.14 6.69
CA PHE A 371 11.11 -7.05 7.41
C PHE A 371 12.57 -6.61 7.28
N THR A 372 13.23 -6.47 8.43
CA THR A 372 14.68 -6.29 8.52
C THR A 372 15.39 -7.63 8.52
N ASP A 373 14.82 -8.62 9.23
CA ASP A 373 15.24 -10.02 9.25
C ASP A 373 14.56 -10.82 8.12
N LYS A 374 15.39 -11.33 7.21
CA LYS A 374 14.93 -12.12 6.07
C LYS A 374 14.43 -13.50 6.46
N ALA A 375 14.92 -14.10 7.55
CA ALA A 375 14.38 -15.39 8.00
C ALA A 375 12.95 -15.23 8.54
N GLU A 376 12.69 -14.14 9.28
CA GLU A 376 11.35 -13.83 9.80
C GLU A 376 10.37 -13.51 8.67
N GLU A 377 10.81 -12.79 7.62
CA GLU A 377 10.01 -12.54 6.41
C GLU A 377 9.55 -13.86 5.75
N GLN A 378 10.48 -14.80 5.57
CA GLN A 378 10.18 -16.09 4.93
C GLN A 378 9.25 -16.95 5.81
N LYS A 379 9.42 -16.87 7.13
CA LYS A 379 8.50 -17.51 8.09
C LYS A 379 7.10 -16.90 7.99
N TYR A 380 6.97 -15.57 7.98
CA TYR A 380 5.69 -14.87 7.81
C TYR A 380 4.98 -15.29 6.52
N LEU A 381 5.68 -15.23 5.38
CA LEU A 381 5.12 -15.56 4.07
C LEU A 381 4.68 -17.03 3.98
N SER A 382 5.46 -17.95 4.56
CA SER A 382 5.10 -19.37 4.60
C SER A 382 3.92 -19.65 5.51
N GLU A 383 3.86 -19.07 6.71
CA GLU A 383 2.77 -19.29 7.66
C GLU A 383 1.45 -18.66 7.17
N LYS A 384 1.52 -17.57 6.40
CA LYS A 384 0.34 -16.98 5.74
C LYS A 384 -0.34 -17.98 4.79
N GLN A 385 0.45 -18.81 4.12
CA GLN A 385 -0.05 -19.87 3.23
C GLN A 385 -0.31 -21.18 3.97
N ARG A 386 -0.33 -21.19 5.30
CA ARG A 386 -0.57 -22.42 6.04
C ARG A 386 -2.06 -22.67 6.22
N THR A 387 -2.49 -23.89 5.92
CA THR A 387 -3.83 -24.35 6.27
C THR A 387 -3.86 -24.79 7.72
N LYS A 388 -4.75 -24.20 8.52
CA LYS A 388 -4.93 -24.54 9.94
C LYS A 388 -6.01 -25.61 10.05
N ILE A 389 -5.63 -26.82 10.48
CA ILE A 389 -6.54 -27.95 10.68
C ILE A 389 -6.49 -28.37 12.14
N ASN A 390 -7.66 -28.56 12.74
CA ASN A 390 -7.76 -29.09 14.10
C ASN A 390 -7.73 -30.62 14.09
N TRP A 391 -6.53 -31.17 13.89
CA TRP A 391 -6.32 -32.63 13.89
C TRP A 391 -6.82 -33.31 15.16
N ARG A 392 -6.83 -32.61 16.30
CA ARG A 392 -7.29 -33.15 17.59
C ARG A 392 -8.79 -33.48 17.60
N GLN A 393 -9.59 -32.79 16.79
CA GLN A 393 -11.03 -33.07 16.68
C GLN A 393 -11.31 -34.23 15.70
N ILE A 394 -10.53 -34.30 14.61
CA ILE A 394 -10.72 -35.26 13.50
C ILE A 394 -10.27 -36.68 13.90
N THR A 395 -9.09 -36.79 14.51
CA THR A 395 -8.38 -38.04 14.84
C THR A 395 -8.97 -38.84 16.00
N SER A 396 -10.16 -38.48 16.50
CA SER A 396 -10.82 -39.12 17.65
C SER A 396 -11.39 -40.52 17.36
N ARG A 397 -11.14 -41.07 16.16
CA ARG A 397 -11.63 -42.39 15.74
C ARG A 397 -10.67 -43.48 16.22
N PRO A 398 -11.08 -44.38 17.14
CA PRO A 398 -10.27 -45.54 17.46
C PRO A 398 -10.46 -46.62 16.37
N ARG A 399 -9.38 -47.18 15.79
CA ARG A 399 -9.52 -48.45 15.05
C ARG A 399 -8.31 -49.37 14.99
N GLN A 400 -8.68 -50.65 15.03
CA GLN A 400 -7.98 -51.95 14.93
C GLN A 400 -7.11 -52.40 16.12
N GLU A 401 -7.59 -53.46 16.79
CA GLU A 401 -6.85 -54.18 17.82
C GLU A 401 -5.58 -54.81 17.23
N SER A 402 -4.41 -54.27 17.58
CA SER A 402 -3.12 -54.89 17.26
C SER A 402 -2.90 -56.19 18.04
N THR A 403 -2.27 -57.19 17.40
CA THR A 403 -2.17 -58.59 17.84
C THR A 403 -0.94 -58.89 18.73
N ALA A 404 -0.14 -57.90 19.12
CA ALA A 404 1.11 -58.10 19.88
C ALA A 404 0.98 -57.77 21.38
N LYS A 405 0.77 -58.79 22.23
CA LYS A 405 0.47 -58.64 23.68
C LYS A 405 1.58 -58.04 24.56
N ILE A 406 2.85 -57.98 24.12
CA ILE A 406 3.99 -57.58 24.97
C ILE A 406 4.39 -56.09 24.75
N SER A 407 4.08 -55.50 23.58
CA SER A 407 4.28 -54.07 23.28
C SER A 407 3.16 -53.17 23.83
N LYS A 408 1.98 -53.75 24.09
CA LYS A 408 0.77 -53.02 24.51
C LYS A 408 0.93 -52.23 25.81
N SER A 409 1.65 -52.72 26.83
CA SER A 409 1.73 -51.98 28.11
C SER A 409 2.50 -50.67 27.94
N LYS A 410 3.65 -50.70 27.24
CA LYS A 410 4.48 -49.52 27.03
C LYS A 410 3.80 -48.47 26.14
N ILE A 411 3.05 -48.91 25.13
CA ILE A 411 2.26 -48.03 24.25
C ILE A 411 1.08 -47.43 25.04
N GLU A 412 0.32 -48.25 25.77
CA GLU A 412 -0.86 -47.78 26.51
C GLU A 412 -0.47 -46.86 27.68
N GLU A 413 0.64 -47.15 28.38
CA GLU A 413 1.19 -46.29 29.46
C GLU A 413 1.69 -44.93 28.95
N ASN A 414 2.02 -44.80 27.66
CA ASN A 414 2.58 -43.59 27.06
C ASN A 414 1.74 -43.07 25.87
N LYS A 415 0.46 -43.41 25.86
CA LYS A 415 -0.46 -43.12 24.74
C LYS A 415 -0.63 -41.63 24.49
N ASP A 416 -0.67 -40.83 25.55
CA ASP A 416 -0.77 -39.37 25.45
C ASP A 416 0.48 -38.78 24.78
N LEU A 417 1.68 -39.27 25.12
CA LEU A 417 2.94 -38.85 24.50
C LEU A 417 2.98 -39.20 23.00
N LEU A 418 2.54 -40.41 22.63
CA LEU A 418 2.44 -40.83 21.23
C LEU A 418 1.40 -40.03 20.46
N ARG A 419 0.27 -39.70 21.10
CA ARG A 419 -0.78 -38.87 20.52
C ARG A 419 -0.30 -37.44 20.29
N ASP A 420 0.40 -36.84 21.26
CA ASP A 420 0.98 -35.50 21.10
C ASP A 420 2.05 -35.46 20.00
N PHE A 421 2.88 -36.51 19.93
CA PHE A 421 3.84 -36.68 18.83
C PHE A 421 3.16 -36.85 17.46
N TRP A 422 2.08 -37.64 17.39
CA TRP A 422 1.28 -37.79 16.18
C TRP A 422 0.70 -36.46 15.72
N TYR A 423 0.14 -35.67 16.64
CA TYR A 423 -0.37 -34.33 16.33
C TYR A 423 0.72 -33.37 15.85
N ALA A 424 1.91 -33.43 16.43
CA ALA A 424 3.05 -32.67 15.92
C ALA A 424 3.41 -33.09 14.49
N CYS A 425 3.36 -34.38 14.17
CA CYS A 425 3.65 -34.88 12.82
C CYS A 425 2.57 -34.47 11.80
N LEU A 426 1.29 -34.52 12.18
CA LEU A 426 0.17 -34.04 11.35
C LEU A 426 0.23 -32.53 11.11
N ASP A 427 0.58 -31.74 12.14
CA ASP A 427 0.74 -30.29 12.00
C ASP A 427 1.92 -29.93 11.05
N LEU A 428 2.97 -30.75 11.05
CA LEU A 428 4.12 -30.60 10.17
C LEU A 428 3.91 -31.20 8.77
N GLY A 429 2.97 -32.14 8.61
CA GLY A 429 2.84 -32.98 7.41
C GLY A 429 4.05 -33.90 7.18
N ARG A 430 4.86 -34.16 8.22
CA ARG A 430 6.07 -34.97 8.18
C ARG A 430 6.52 -35.36 9.60
N PRO A 431 7.47 -36.31 9.77
CA PRO A 431 8.00 -36.61 11.09
C PRO A 431 8.65 -35.36 11.74
N ALA A 432 8.33 -35.11 13.02
CA ALA A 432 8.98 -34.05 13.79
C ALA A 432 10.44 -34.40 14.09
N THR A 433 11.29 -33.37 14.17
CA THR A 433 12.69 -33.51 14.58
C THR A 433 12.88 -33.13 16.05
N ASN A 434 14.12 -33.25 16.57
CA ASN A 434 14.40 -33.07 18.00
C ASN A 434 14.01 -31.68 18.53
N ASP A 435 14.14 -30.64 17.71
CA ASP A 435 13.82 -29.24 18.03
C ASP A 435 12.37 -28.84 17.69
N GLU A 436 11.56 -29.78 17.21
CA GLU A 436 10.16 -29.54 16.78
C GLU A 436 9.13 -30.26 17.66
N PHE A 437 9.58 -30.98 18.68
CA PHE A 437 8.71 -31.67 19.64
C PHE A 437 9.31 -31.62 21.05
N ASP A 438 8.60 -30.99 21.99
CA ASP A 438 9.09 -30.68 23.34
C ASP A 438 9.54 -31.93 24.12
N HIS A 439 8.85 -33.06 23.94
CA HIS A 439 9.15 -34.32 24.63
C HIS A 439 10.04 -35.27 23.80
N SER A 440 10.85 -34.74 22.88
CA SER A 440 11.70 -35.53 21.98
C SER A 440 12.65 -36.49 22.70
N ASP A 441 13.27 -36.08 23.81
CA ASP A 441 14.21 -36.93 24.54
C ASP A 441 13.50 -38.10 25.23
N GLN A 442 12.35 -37.82 25.85
CA GLN A 442 11.50 -38.84 26.46
C GLN A 442 10.99 -39.83 25.41
N LEU A 443 10.51 -39.33 24.26
CA LEU A 443 10.03 -40.16 23.16
C LEU A 443 11.12 -41.09 22.64
N ARG A 444 12.34 -40.58 22.39
CA ARG A 444 13.47 -41.39 21.94
C ARG A 444 13.97 -42.38 22.99
N HIS A 445 13.94 -42.00 24.27
CA HIS A 445 14.30 -42.92 25.35
C HIS A 445 13.34 -44.12 25.40
N LEU A 446 12.04 -43.89 25.19
CA LEU A 446 11.02 -44.92 25.24
C LEU A 446 10.94 -45.75 23.95
N PHE A 447 11.02 -45.12 22.79
CA PHE A 447 10.72 -45.74 21.50
C PHE A 447 11.92 -45.78 20.53
N GLY A 448 13.10 -45.36 20.98
CA GLY A 448 14.37 -45.39 20.23
C GLY A 448 14.60 -44.18 19.33
N SER A 449 13.69 -43.90 18.40
CA SER A 449 13.80 -42.78 17.46
C SER A 449 12.44 -42.20 17.07
N HIS A 450 12.40 -40.96 16.58
CA HIS A 450 11.17 -40.35 16.02
C HIS A 450 10.59 -41.16 14.85
N GLN A 451 11.43 -41.78 14.03
CA GLN A 451 10.97 -42.63 12.93
C GLN A 451 10.33 -43.93 13.45
N ALA A 452 10.90 -44.53 14.50
CA ALA A 452 10.32 -45.72 15.14
C ALA A 452 9.01 -45.38 15.87
N ALA A 453 8.95 -44.24 16.56
CA ALA A 453 7.74 -43.73 17.18
C ALA A 453 6.64 -43.44 16.15
N LEU A 454 7.00 -42.88 14.98
CA LEU A 454 6.04 -42.65 13.91
C LEU A 454 5.47 -43.96 13.37
N GLY A 455 6.30 -44.99 13.18
CA GLY A 455 5.81 -46.31 12.76
C GLY A 455 4.79 -46.89 13.75
N ILE A 456 4.99 -46.69 15.05
CA ILE A 456 4.00 -47.07 16.08
C ILE A 456 2.72 -46.23 15.93
N CYS A 457 2.84 -44.92 15.71
CA CYS A 457 1.68 -44.06 15.50
C CYS A 457 0.90 -44.43 14.23
N GLU A 458 1.56 -44.82 13.15
CA GLU A 458 0.91 -45.28 11.90
C GLU A 458 0.18 -46.63 12.07
N GLU A 459 0.55 -47.43 13.06
CA GLU A 459 -0.17 -48.66 13.43
C GLU A 459 -1.37 -48.38 14.36
N GLU A 460 -1.27 -47.37 15.23
CA GLU A 460 -2.28 -47.06 16.26
C GLU A 460 -3.31 -45.99 15.84
N PHE A 461 -2.96 -45.11 14.89
CA PHE A 461 -3.81 -44.02 14.39
C PHE A 461 -4.15 -44.17 12.89
N ASP A 462 -5.12 -43.40 12.41
CA ASP A 462 -5.55 -43.46 11.01
C ASP A 462 -4.49 -42.90 10.05
N GLN A 463 -3.91 -43.77 9.22
CA GLN A 463 -2.89 -43.39 8.23
C GLN A 463 -3.42 -42.43 7.15
N THR A 464 -4.74 -42.36 6.95
CA THR A 464 -5.33 -41.42 6.01
C THR A 464 -5.14 -39.98 6.47
N ASP A 465 -5.18 -39.72 7.78
CA ASP A 465 -4.91 -38.40 8.37
C ASP A 465 -3.49 -37.92 8.02
N PHE A 466 -2.49 -38.81 8.12
CA PHE A 466 -1.10 -38.44 7.82
C PHE A 466 -0.89 -38.20 6.32
N THR A 467 -1.50 -39.00 5.46
CA THR A 467 -1.45 -38.80 4.00
C THR A 467 -2.12 -37.49 3.59
N GLU A 468 -3.26 -37.16 4.21
CA GLU A 468 -3.95 -35.89 4.00
C GLU A 468 -3.09 -34.71 4.48
N SER A 469 -2.50 -34.81 5.68
CA SER A 469 -1.60 -33.78 6.23
C SER A 469 -0.38 -33.52 5.33
N GLN A 470 0.19 -34.58 4.73
CA GLN A 470 1.28 -34.49 3.78
C GLN A 470 0.85 -33.76 2.50
N SER A 471 -0.33 -34.08 1.97
CA SER A 471 -0.89 -33.46 0.77
C SER A 471 -1.12 -31.95 0.99
N ILE A 472 -1.75 -31.61 2.11
CA ILE A 472 -2.06 -30.21 2.48
C ILE A 472 -0.78 -29.41 2.68
N ARG A 473 0.19 -29.94 3.45
CA ARG A 473 1.48 -29.26 3.65
C ARG A 473 2.23 -29.05 2.34
N LYS A 474 2.21 -30.05 1.46
CA LYS A 474 2.81 -29.94 0.13
C LYS A 474 2.13 -28.84 -0.71
N GLY A 475 0.80 -28.75 -0.66
CA GLY A 475 0.02 -27.69 -1.29
C GLY A 475 0.40 -26.30 -0.79
N ASP A 476 0.47 -26.11 0.53
CA ASP A 476 0.87 -24.85 1.18
C ASP A 476 2.25 -24.37 0.68
N LEU A 477 3.22 -25.30 0.64
CA LEU A 477 4.58 -25.02 0.16
C LEU A 477 4.59 -24.63 -1.33
N LEU A 478 3.77 -25.28 -2.16
CA LEU A 478 3.65 -24.93 -3.58
C LEU A 478 3.07 -23.54 -3.77
N VAL A 479 2.03 -23.17 -3.01
CA VAL A 479 1.42 -21.84 -3.08
C VAL A 479 2.45 -20.78 -2.66
N TYR A 480 3.12 -20.98 -1.52
CA TYR A 480 4.17 -20.09 -1.05
C TYR A 480 5.29 -19.90 -2.09
N LEU A 481 5.84 -21.00 -2.62
CA LEU A 481 6.91 -20.95 -3.63
C LEU A 481 6.44 -20.37 -4.98
N ALA A 482 5.15 -20.52 -5.33
CA ALA A 482 4.58 -19.94 -6.54
C ALA A 482 4.54 -18.42 -6.41
N LEU A 483 4.04 -17.90 -5.29
CA LEU A 483 3.91 -16.46 -5.03
C LEU A 483 5.26 -15.77 -4.78
N ASP A 484 6.27 -16.48 -4.27
CA ASP A 484 7.64 -15.97 -4.12
C ASP A 484 8.27 -15.53 -5.46
N HIS A 485 7.74 -15.97 -6.61
CA HIS A 485 8.23 -15.52 -7.92
C HIS A 485 8.04 -14.03 -8.19
N PHE A 486 7.14 -13.35 -7.47
CA PHE A 486 6.88 -11.92 -7.61
C PHE A 486 7.81 -11.02 -6.76
N GLY A 487 8.43 -11.58 -5.71
CA GLY A 487 9.30 -10.83 -4.78
C GLY A 487 10.78 -10.79 -5.20
N LYS A 488 11.58 -10.02 -4.44
CA LYS A 488 13.05 -10.05 -4.59
C LYS A 488 13.61 -11.35 -4.01
N ARG A 489 13.90 -12.31 -4.90
CA ARG A 489 14.41 -13.67 -4.60
C ARG A 489 15.40 -13.73 -3.43
N ASP A 490 15.04 -14.48 -2.40
CA ASP A 490 15.99 -14.91 -1.38
C ASP A 490 16.70 -16.21 -1.76
N THR A 491 17.89 -16.41 -1.18
CA THR A 491 18.66 -17.64 -1.36
C THR A 491 18.14 -18.73 -0.43
N TYR A 492 18.06 -19.97 -0.91
CA TYR A 492 17.64 -21.14 -0.11
C TYR A 492 18.40 -21.28 1.22
N SER A 493 19.65 -20.82 1.27
CA SER A 493 20.48 -20.81 2.49
C SER A 493 19.96 -19.89 3.60
N ARG A 494 19.15 -18.87 3.28
CA ARG A 494 18.56 -17.93 4.25
C ARG A 494 17.18 -18.35 4.74
N MET A 495 16.61 -19.43 4.20
CA MET A 495 15.32 -19.95 4.66
C MET A 495 15.45 -20.57 6.05
N PRO A 496 14.43 -20.43 6.92
CA PRO A 496 14.38 -21.11 8.20
C PRO A 496 14.55 -22.63 8.08
N ASP A 497 15.18 -23.25 9.08
CA ASP A 497 15.48 -24.69 9.11
C ASP A 497 14.25 -25.56 8.90
N ARG A 498 13.14 -25.20 9.57
CA ARG A 498 11.84 -25.86 9.41
C ARG A 498 11.41 -25.91 7.94
N LEU A 499 11.41 -24.76 7.25
CA LEU A 499 11.04 -24.66 5.84
C LEU A 499 11.99 -25.46 4.93
N ARG A 500 13.30 -25.46 5.24
CA ARG A 500 14.28 -26.27 4.49
C ARG A 500 14.00 -27.77 4.63
N ARG A 501 13.67 -28.22 5.85
CA ARG A 501 13.29 -29.62 6.15
C ARG A 501 12.00 -30.01 5.44
N ASP A 502 11.00 -29.14 5.45
CA ASP A 502 9.71 -29.36 4.77
C ASP A 502 9.92 -29.54 3.25
N ILE A 503 10.65 -28.61 2.62
CA ILE A 503 10.96 -28.68 1.19
C ILE A 503 11.73 -29.97 0.87
N LYS A 504 12.71 -30.34 1.70
CA LYS A 504 13.49 -31.56 1.51
C LYS A 504 12.61 -32.81 1.63
N TYR A 505 11.70 -32.84 2.59
CA TYR A 505 10.82 -33.99 2.80
C TYR A 505 9.84 -34.17 1.62
N HIS A 506 9.10 -33.11 1.25
CA HIS A 506 8.03 -33.22 0.25
C HIS A 506 8.51 -33.23 -1.21
N PHE A 507 9.68 -32.65 -1.50
CA PHE A 507 10.16 -32.48 -2.88
C PHE A 507 11.56 -33.06 -3.14
N GLN A 508 12.22 -33.57 -2.10
CA GLN A 508 13.61 -34.07 -2.09
C GLN A 508 14.66 -32.98 -2.34
N ARG A 509 14.50 -32.22 -3.42
CA ARG A 509 15.39 -31.12 -3.84
C ARG A 509 14.59 -29.83 -4.03
N TYR A 510 15.17 -28.71 -3.63
CA TYR A 510 14.56 -27.37 -3.79
C TYR A 510 14.20 -27.04 -5.26
N GLN A 511 15.02 -27.49 -6.21
CA GLN A 511 14.76 -27.29 -7.64
C GLN A 511 13.47 -27.95 -8.12
N ASN A 512 13.13 -29.13 -7.58
CA ASN A 512 11.89 -29.83 -7.90
C ASN A 512 10.67 -29.07 -7.37
N ALA A 513 10.77 -28.58 -6.12
CA ALA A 513 9.73 -27.76 -5.51
C ALA A 513 9.46 -26.49 -6.36
N ARG A 514 10.53 -25.83 -6.81
CA ARG A 514 10.42 -24.65 -7.68
C ARG A 514 9.82 -24.95 -9.05
N ALA A 515 10.18 -26.08 -9.67
CA ALA A 515 9.61 -26.46 -10.96
C ALA A 515 8.10 -26.68 -10.85
N GLN A 516 7.66 -27.44 -9.84
CA GLN A 516 6.23 -27.70 -9.60
C GLN A 516 5.47 -26.42 -9.22
N ALA A 517 6.05 -25.55 -8.38
CA ALA A 517 5.44 -24.27 -8.02
C ALA A 517 5.29 -23.34 -9.25
N ARG A 518 6.28 -23.36 -10.15
CA ARG A 518 6.21 -22.63 -11.41
C ARG A 518 5.11 -23.19 -12.31
N GLU A 519 5.02 -24.51 -12.47
CA GLU A 519 3.93 -25.14 -13.23
C GLU A 519 2.55 -24.75 -12.68
N LEU A 520 2.38 -24.79 -11.34
CA LEU A 520 1.16 -24.34 -10.68
C LEU A 520 0.86 -22.86 -10.97
N LEU A 521 1.88 -21.99 -10.93
CA LEU A 521 1.72 -20.58 -11.26
C LEU A 521 1.27 -20.36 -12.71
N PHE A 522 1.80 -21.11 -13.68
CA PHE A 522 1.33 -21.02 -15.08
C PHE A 522 -0.07 -21.63 -15.28
N ALA A 523 -0.42 -22.64 -14.48
CA ALA A 523 -1.72 -23.30 -14.53
C ALA A 523 -2.89 -22.34 -14.26
N VAL A 524 -2.68 -21.27 -13.48
CA VAL A 524 -3.73 -20.26 -13.17
C VAL A 524 -4.28 -19.55 -14.40
N SER A 525 -3.57 -19.59 -15.52
CA SER A 525 -4.03 -19.02 -16.81
C SER A 525 -5.02 -19.91 -17.56
N ASN A 526 -5.20 -21.18 -17.14
CA ASN A 526 -6.10 -22.14 -17.77
C ASN A 526 -7.49 -22.10 -17.13
N VAL A 527 -8.47 -21.64 -17.89
CA VAL A 527 -9.88 -21.49 -17.46
C VAL A 527 -10.51 -22.82 -17.05
N GLU A 528 -10.21 -23.92 -17.74
CA GLU A 528 -10.78 -25.24 -17.40
C GLU A 528 -10.27 -25.73 -16.03
N MET A 529 -8.98 -25.50 -15.74
CA MET A 529 -8.41 -25.86 -14.45
C MET A 529 -8.99 -25.01 -13.31
N ILE A 530 -9.20 -23.70 -13.54
CA ILE A 530 -9.87 -22.82 -12.58
C ILE A 530 -11.33 -23.26 -12.35
N SER A 531 -12.05 -23.58 -13.42
CA SER A 531 -13.44 -24.06 -13.33
C SER A 531 -13.53 -25.34 -12.49
N LYS A 532 -12.69 -26.34 -12.78
CA LYS A 532 -12.64 -27.59 -12.00
C LYS A 532 -12.30 -27.33 -10.54
N ALA A 533 -11.34 -26.45 -10.27
CA ALA A 533 -10.96 -26.11 -8.90
C ALA A 533 -12.04 -25.34 -8.15
N CYS A 534 -12.86 -24.54 -8.83
CA CYS A 534 -14.04 -23.90 -8.23
C CYS A 534 -15.10 -24.93 -7.82
N VAL A 535 -15.30 -25.99 -8.60
CA VAL A 535 -16.20 -27.10 -8.25
C VAL A 535 -15.64 -27.89 -7.06
N GLU A 536 -14.36 -28.25 -7.09
CA GLU A 536 -13.69 -28.93 -5.97
C GLU A 536 -13.77 -28.12 -4.67
N ALA A 537 -13.66 -26.79 -4.75
CA ALA A 537 -13.80 -25.91 -3.59
C ALA A 537 -15.19 -25.98 -2.94
N LEU A 538 -16.27 -26.31 -3.68
CA LEU A 538 -17.59 -26.49 -3.06
C LEU A 538 -17.65 -27.70 -2.12
N GLU A 539 -16.83 -28.73 -2.37
CA GLU A 539 -16.76 -29.92 -1.52
C GLU A 539 -15.89 -29.68 -0.28
N LEU A 540 -14.87 -28.81 -0.40
CA LEU A 540 -13.89 -28.53 0.65
C LEU A 540 -14.30 -27.40 1.60
N LEU A 541 -14.98 -26.37 1.09
CA LEU A 541 -15.26 -25.16 1.86
C LEU A 541 -16.51 -25.34 2.73
N PRO A 542 -16.51 -24.89 4.00
CA PRO A 542 -17.69 -24.96 4.86
C PRO A 542 -18.90 -24.21 4.32
N ALA A 543 -18.66 -23.11 3.59
CA ALA A 543 -19.68 -22.35 2.88
C ALA A 543 -19.08 -21.61 1.68
N ALA A 544 -19.72 -21.77 0.53
CA ALA A 544 -19.39 -21.09 -0.71
C ALA A 544 -20.59 -21.12 -1.66
N TYR A 545 -20.63 -20.17 -2.59
CA TYR A 545 -21.64 -20.11 -3.63
C TYR A 545 -20.97 -20.09 -5.01
N LEU A 546 -21.36 -21.03 -5.87
CA LEU A 546 -20.91 -21.09 -7.25
C LEU A 546 -22.07 -20.67 -8.17
N SER A 547 -21.87 -19.59 -8.90
CA SER A 547 -22.72 -19.25 -10.04
C SER A 547 -22.16 -19.97 -11.27
N GLU A 548 -22.94 -20.89 -11.85
CA GLU A 548 -22.50 -21.86 -12.88
C GLU A 548 -21.75 -21.24 -14.07
N ALA A 549 -22.02 -19.97 -14.41
CA ALA A 549 -21.36 -19.27 -15.52
C ALA A 549 -20.38 -18.16 -15.09
N HIS A 550 -20.42 -17.70 -13.84
CA HIS A 550 -19.79 -16.43 -13.45
C HIS A 550 -18.60 -16.59 -12.50
N GLY A 551 -18.70 -17.41 -11.46
CA GLY A 551 -17.62 -17.52 -10.49
C GLY A 551 -17.99 -18.14 -9.15
N LEU A 552 -16.96 -18.42 -8.35
CA LEU A 552 -17.06 -18.91 -6.98
C LEU A 552 -16.92 -17.74 -6.01
N THR A 553 -17.87 -17.59 -5.08
CA THR A 553 -17.85 -16.60 -4.01
C THR A 553 -17.84 -17.28 -2.65
N PHE A 554 -16.94 -16.88 -1.75
CA PHE A 554 -16.80 -17.48 -0.42
C PHE A 554 -16.20 -16.48 0.57
N GLN A 555 -16.27 -16.78 1.88
CA GLN A 555 -15.68 -15.92 2.90
C GLN A 555 -14.14 -15.96 2.90
N THR A 556 -13.52 -14.81 3.10
CA THR A 556 -12.05 -14.67 3.13
C THR A 556 -11.34 -15.67 4.06
N ARG A 557 -11.93 -15.98 5.22
CA ARG A 557 -11.36 -16.94 6.19
C ARG A 557 -11.18 -18.36 5.64
N PHE A 558 -11.90 -18.74 4.58
CA PHE A 558 -11.79 -20.06 3.97
C PHE A 558 -10.74 -20.13 2.85
N LEU A 559 -10.04 -19.03 2.54
CA LEU A 559 -9.06 -18.97 1.45
C LEU A 559 -8.02 -20.10 1.50
N ASN A 560 -7.47 -20.42 2.67
CA ASN A 560 -6.43 -21.44 2.79
C ASN A 560 -6.97 -22.87 2.62
N LEU A 561 -8.28 -23.08 2.74
CA LEU A 561 -8.94 -24.36 2.48
C LEU A 561 -9.17 -24.60 0.98
N CYS A 562 -9.06 -23.57 0.13
CA CYS A 562 -9.24 -23.72 -1.31
C CYS A 562 -8.13 -24.60 -1.94
N PRO A 563 -8.41 -25.24 -3.09
CA PRO A 563 -7.39 -25.90 -3.89
C PRO A 563 -6.21 -24.97 -4.21
N SER A 564 -5.00 -25.53 -4.26
CA SER A 564 -3.76 -24.76 -4.39
C SER A 564 -3.76 -23.82 -5.61
N ILE A 565 -4.38 -24.21 -6.72
CA ILE A 565 -4.47 -23.38 -7.92
C ILE A 565 -5.33 -22.12 -7.70
N LEU A 566 -6.44 -22.21 -6.96
CA LEU A 566 -7.26 -21.04 -6.62
C LEU A 566 -6.52 -20.12 -5.66
N ARG A 567 -5.78 -20.69 -4.71
CA ARG A 567 -4.95 -19.92 -3.78
C ARG A 567 -3.85 -19.15 -4.50
N VAL A 568 -3.18 -19.75 -5.49
CA VAL A 568 -2.22 -19.02 -6.35
C VAL A 568 -2.94 -18.00 -7.22
N TYR A 569 -4.09 -18.33 -7.82
CA TYR A 569 -4.87 -17.38 -8.64
C TYR A 569 -5.26 -16.13 -7.84
N ILE A 570 -5.77 -16.31 -6.62
CA ILE A 570 -6.11 -15.21 -5.72
C ILE A 570 -4.84 -14.49 -5.28
N GLY A 571 -3.80 -15.21 -4.87
CA GLY A 571 -2.52 -14.62 -4.48
C GLY A 571 -1.87 -13.75 -5.56
N CYS A 572 -2.00 -14.11 -6.84
CA CYS A 572 -1.59 -13.28 -7.97
C CYS A 572 -2.36 -11.96 -8.02
N ALA A 573 -3.68 -11.99 -7.80
CA ALA A 573 -4.49 -10.78 -7.72
C ALA A 573 -4.08 -9.93 -6.51
N LEU A 574 -3.83 -10.56 -5.35
CA LEU A 574 -3.41 -9.87 -4.14
C LEU A 574 -2.01 -9.26 -4.25
N GLN A 575 -1.14 -9.72 -5.16
CA GLN A 575 0.10 -9.00 -5.42
C GLN A 575 -0.10 -7.62 -6.05
N LEU A 576 -1.21 -7.43 -6.78
CA LEU A 576 -1.56 -6.12 -7.33
C LEU A 576 -2.23 -5.23 -6.29
N TYR A 577 -3.04 -5.80 -5.40
CA TYR A 577 -3.86 -5.05 -4.43
C TYR A 577 -3.23 -4.93 -3.03
N GLY A 578 -2.85 -6.05 -2.42
CA GLY A 578 -2.40 -6.16 -1.03
C GLY A 578 -3.20 -7.18 -0.21
N GLU A 579 -3.05 -7.14 1.10
CA GLU A 579 -3.84 -7.97 2.03
C GLU A 579 -5.30 -7.55 2.16
N ILE A 580 -6.09 -8.47 2.71
CA ILE A 580 -7.56 -8.50 2.59
C ILE A 580 -8.26 -8.60 3.95
N ASP A 581 -7.65 -8.06 5.00
CA ASP A 581 -8.16 -8.16 6.38
C ASP A 581 -9.57 -7.60 6.56
N ASN A 582 -9.94 -6.57 5.78
CA ASN A 582 -11.28 -5.96 5.83
C ASN A 582 -12.25 -6.54 4.78
N VAL A 583 -11.84 -7.56 4.02
CA VAL A 583 -12.65 -8.18 2.99
C VAL A 583 -13.43 -9.32 3.62
N ASN A 584 -14.76 -9.28 3.50
CA ASN A 584 -15.60 -10.38 3.98
C ASN A 584 -15.70 -11.50 2.95
N LEU A 585 -15.90 -11.15 1.68
CA LEU A 585 -16.12 -12.11 0.60
C LEU A 585 -15.11 -11.93 -0.55
N ILE A 586 -14.62 -13.07 -1.06
CA ILE A 586 -13.79 -13.16 -2.26
C ILE A 586 -14.61 -13.82 -3.36
N LYS A 587 -14.63 -13.22 -4.56
CA LYS A 587 -15.20 -13.80 -5.78
C LYS A 587 -14.13 -14.07 -6.83
N VAL A 588 -13.99 -15.33 -7.21
CA VAL A 588 -13.12 -15.81 -8.29
C VAL A 588 -13.92 -15.85 -9.59
N HIS A 589 -13.56 -15.03 -10.58
CA HIS A 589 -14.22 -15.02 -11.89
C HIS A 589 -13.55 -16.03 -12.81
N ILE A 590 -14.27 -17.10 -13.18
CA ILE A 590 -13.70 -18.25 -13.91
C ILE A 590 -13.17 -17.85 -15.29
N GLN A 591 -13.95 -17.09 -16.07
CA GLN A 591 -13.65 -16.88 -17.49
C GLN A 591 -12.72 -15.70 -17.79
N SER A 592 -12.56 -14.77 -16.85
CA SER A 592 -12.12 -13.42 -17.17
C SER A 592 -10.82 -12.99 -16.50
N GLY A 593 -10.15 -13.89 -15.76
CA GLY A 593 -8.87 -13.56 -15.12
C GLY A 593 -9.00 -12.46 -14.07
N LYS A 594 -10.15 -12.41 -13.39
CA LYS A 594 -10.48 -11.40 -12.37
C LYS A 594 -10.71 -12.02 -11.00
N VAL A 595 -10.40 -11.23 -9.98
CA VAL A 595 -10.84 -11.46 -8.59
C VAL A 595 -11.60 -10.22 -8.14
N THR A 596 -12.70 -10.41 -7.41
CA THR A 596 -13.43 -9.33 -6.76
C THR A 596 -13.39 -9.53 -5.26
N LEU A 597 -13.03 -8.46 -4.55
CA LEU A 597 -13.00 -8.42 -3.09
C LEU A 597 -14.16 -7.52 -2.64
N MET A 598 -14.92 -7.96 -1.63
CA MET A 598 -16.11 -7.26 -1.14
C MET A 598 -16.04 -7.10 0.37
N ALA A 599 -16.05 -5.85 0.83
CA ALA A 599 -16.15 -5.49 2.23
C ALA A 599 -17.56 -4.99 2.52
N TYR A 600 -18.18 -5.54 3.56
CA TYR A 600 -19.53 -5.24 3.99
C TYR A 600 -19.50 -4.60 5.38
N ASP A 601 -20.28 -3.54 5.54
CA ASP A 601 -20.62 -3.01 6.85
C ASP A 601 -21.69 -3.88 7.50
N GLY A 602 -21.55 -4.12 8.80
CA GLY A 602 -22.46 -4.96 9.57
C GLY A 602 -22.45 -6.45 9.19
N PHE A 603 -21.39 -6.98 8.56
CA PHE A 603 -21.37 -8.39 8.10
C PHE A 603 -21.70 -9.39 9.22
N GLU A 604 -21.14 -9.22 10.41
CA GLU A 604 -21.42 -10.12 11.55
C GLU A 604 -22.71 -9.77 12.29
N SER A 605 -23.07 -8.49 12.36
CA SER A 605 -24.14 -7.98 13.24
C SER A 605 -25.50 -7.84 12.58
N GLU A 606 -25.56 -7.68 11.25
CA GLU A 606 -26.79 -7.41 10.52
C GLU A 606 -27.23 -8.60 9.65
N ALA A 607 -28.55 -8.72 9.50
CA ALA A 607 -29.17 -9.74 8.66
C ALA A 607 -28.98 -9.45 7.16
N ILE A 608 -28.91 -8.16 6.79
CA ILE A 608 -28.65 -7.70 5.41
C ILE A 608 -27.49 -6.69 5.46
N PRO A 609 -26.24 -7.19 5.46
CA PRO A 609 -25.05 -6.35 5.41
C PRO A 609 -25.04 -5.45 4.18
N ARG A 610 -24.33 -4.32 4.29
CA ARG A 610 -24.29 -3.30 3.24
C ARG A 610 -22.90 -3.21 2.62
N LEU A 611 -22.83 -3.31 1.30
CA LEU A 611 -21.56 -3.27 0.57
C LEU A 611 -20.91 -1.90 0.75
N LYS A 612 -19.79 -1.88 1.47
CA LYS A 612 -19.02 -0.68 1.79
C LYS A 612 -17.99 -0.38 0.71
N GLU A 613 -17.31 -1.42 0.25
CA GLU A 613 -16.23 -1.33 -0.73
C GLU A 613 -16.23 -2.57 -1.60
N ARG A 614 -16.02 -2.37 -2.90
CA ARG A 614 -15.80 -3.44 -3.85
C ARG A 614 -14.57 -3.15 -4.68
N ILE A 615 -13.61 -4.08 -4.69
CA ILE A 615 -12.40 -3.98 -5.49
C ILE A 615 -12.44 -5.05 -6.57
N LYS A 616 -12.23 -4.66 -7.83
CA LYS A 616 -12.14 -5.60 -8.96
C LYS A 616 -10.73 -5.57 -9.51
N ILE A 617 -10.02 -6.68 -9.34
CA ILE A 617 -8.63 -6.85 -9.76
C ILE A 617 -8.62 -7.58 -11.10
N LYS A 618 -8.16 -6.91 -12.16
CA LYS A 618 -8.05 -7.46 -13.52
C LYS A 618 -6.60 -7.86 -13.78
N MET A 619 -6.27 -9.11 -13.51
CA MET A 619 -4.87 -9.56 -13.54
C MET A 619 -4.24 -9.45 -14.93
N ARG A 620 -5.00 -9.69 -16.00
CA ARG A 620 -4.50 -9.59 -17.39
C ARG A 620 -4.16 -8.15 -17.79
N GLU A 621 -4.95 -7.20 -17.31
CA GLU A 621 -4.79 -5.77 -17.59
C GLU A 621 -3.81 -5.10 -16.60
N GLN A 622 -3.45 -5.82 -15.52
CA GLN A 622 -2.72 -5.28 -14.37
C GLN A 622 -3.39 -4.02 -13.80
N ASP A 623 -4.72 -4.04 -13.80
CA ASP A 623 -5.57 -2.90 -13.46
C ASP A 623 -6.49 -3.24 -12.28
N ILE A 624 -6.86 -2.24 -11.51
CA ILE A 624 -7.70 -2.37 -10.31
C ILE A 624 -8.79 -1.29 -10.37
N ASP A 625 -10.05 -1.72 -10.43
CA ASP A 625 -11.18 -0.83 -10.26
C ASP A 625 -11.58 -0.77 -8.78
N PHE A 626 -11.58 0.43 -8.21
CA PHE A 626 -12.10 0.72 -6.88
C PHE A 626 -13.53 1.25 -6.99
N PHE A 627 -14.45 0.66 -6.24
CA PHE A 627 -15.82 1.14 -6.10
C PHE A 627 -16.04 1.58 -4.66
N ASP A 628 -15.69 2.82 -4.38
CA ASP A 628 -15.79 3.46 -3.07
C ASP A 628 -17.10 4.24 -3.01
N TYR A 629 -18.04 3.77 -2.21
CA TYR A 629 -19.43 4.24 -2.24
C TYR A 629 -19.70 5.46 -1.35
N VAL A 630 -18.87 6.51 -1.46
CA VAL A 630 -18.81 7.61 -0.46
C VAL A 630 -19.76 8.79 -0.76
N TYR A 631 -20.33 8.95 -1.97
CA TYR A 631 -21.39 9.96 -2.25
C TYR A 631 -22.41 9.49 -3.29
N GLU A 632 -23.67 9.96 -3.17
CA GLU A 632 -24.89 9.62 -3.96
C GLU A 632 -25.19 8.13 -4.23
N TYR A 633 -24.36 7.22 -3.75
CA TYR A 633 -24.57 5.79 -3.86
C TYR A 633 -25.26 5.24 -2.61
N ARG A 634 -26.33 4.47 -2.78
CA ARG A 634 -26.92 3.68 -1.71
C ARG A 634 -26.23 2.31 -1.63
N PRO A 635 -25.57 1.98 -0.51
CA PRO A 635 -24.88 0.70 -0.32
C PRO A 635 -25.73 -0.51 -0.71
N GLN A 636 -25.20 -1.34 -1.60
CA GLN A 636 -25.90 -2.54 -2.08
C GLN A 636 -26.10 -3.55 -0.93
N PRO A 637 -27.32 -4.04 -0.70
CA PRO A 637 -27.58 -5.09 0.28
C PRO A 637 -26.97 -6.43 -0.15
N LEU A 638 -26.45 -7.19 0.81
CA LEU A 638 -26.17 -8.62 0.65
C LEU A 638 -27.40 -9.43 1.04
N LEU A 639 -28.07 -10.03 0.04
CA LEU A 639 -29.11 -11.02 0.27
C LEU A 639 -28.51 -12.43 0.37
N MET A 640 -29.28 -13.35 0.97
CA MET A 640 -28.87 -14.76 1.10
C MET A 640 -27.50 -14.92 1.79
N LYS A 641 -27.25 -14.10 2.83
CA LYS A 641 -25.98 -14.11 3.58
C LYS A 641 -25.65 -15.51 4.13
N SER A 642 -26.68 -16.29 4.49
CA SER A 642 -26.55 -17.68 4.94
C SER A 642 -25.80 -18.59 3.96
N LYS A 643 -25.82 -18.31 2.64
CA LYS A 643 -25.00 -19.05 1.64
C LYS A 643 -23.50 -18.97 1.91
N PHE A 644 -23.06 -17.96 2.66
CA PHE A 644 -21.66 -17.73 2.99
C PHE A 644 -21.33 -18.07 4.44
N MET A 645 -22.29 -18.52 5.24
CA MET A 645 -22.08 -18.89 6.65
C MET A 645 -21.92 -20.39 6.80
N ALA A 646 -20.99 -20.83 7.65
CA ALA A 646 -20.82 -22.25 7.91
C ALA A 646 -21.99 -22.78 8.74
N ALA A 647 -22.38 -24.04 8.56
CA ALA A 647 -23.54 -24.61 9.24
C ALA A 647 -23.39 -24.66 10.77
N ASP A 648 -22.16 -24.73 11.26
CA ASP A 648 -21.78 -24.72 12.68
C ASP A 648 -21.53 -23.31 13.26
N GLU A 649 -21.66 -22.28 12.43
CA GLU A 649 -21.45 -20.89 12.83
C GLU A 649 -22.58 -20.36 13.72
N ALA A 650 -22.20 -19.57 14.73
CA ALA A 650 -23.17 -18.91 15.60
C ALA A 650 -24.11 -18.01 14.80
N GLY A 651 -25.43 -18.20 14.98
CA GLY A 651 -26.44 -17.42 14.27
C GLY A 651 -26.81 -17.93 12.88
N TYR A 652 -26.14 -18.96 12.33
CA TYR A 652 -26.47 -19.53 11.02
C TYR A 652 -27.95 -19.89 10.88
N ALA A 653 -28.51 -20.65 11.84
CA ALA A 653 -29.90 -21.09 11.76
C ALA A 653 -30.90 -19.92 11.73
N ILE A 654 -30.60 -18.84 12.47
CA ILE A 654 -31.44 -17.63 12.50
C ILE A 654 -31.35 -16.89 11.16
N GLN A 655 -30.14 -16.71 10.64
CA GLN A 655 -29.92 -16.08 9.33
C GLN A 655 -30.57 -16.88 8.20
N ALA A 656 -30.40 -18.20 8.19
CA ALA A 656 -30.96 -19.07 7.15
C ALA A 656 -32.49 -19.03 7.13
N ALA A 657 -33.13 -19.04 8.30
CA ALA A 657 -34.59 -18.89 8.41
C ALA A 657 -35.06 -17.52 7.89
N PHE A 658 -34.35 -16.44 8.25
CA PHE A 658 -34.63 -15.09 7.76
C PHE A 658 -34.48 -14.99 6.24
N ASP A 659 -33.39 -15.51 5.70
CA ASP A 659 -33.09 -15.48 4.26
C ASP A 659 -34.14 -16.28 3.47
N GLU A 660 -34.53 -17.46 3.94
CA GLU A 660 -35.56 -18.29 3.32
C GLU A 660 -36.93 -17.60 3.35
N GLU A 661 -37.33 -17.02 4.48
CA GLU A 661 -38.60 -16.29 4.58
C GLU A 661 -38.62 -15.08 3.64
N LEU A 662 -37.55 -14.29 3.60
CA LEU A 662 -37.44 -13.13 2.73
C LEU A 662 -37.45 -13.54 1.26
N HIS A 663 -36.71 -14.59 0.91
CA HIS A 663 -36.65 -15.13 -0.45
C HIS A 663 -38.02 -15.64 -0.91
N GLN A 664 -38.76 -16.35 -0.05
CA GLN A 664 -40.12 -16.81 -0.39
C GLN A 664 -41.08 -15.65 -0.68
N ILE A 665 -40.99 -14.56 0.08
CA ILE A 665 -41.83 -13.37 -0.14
C ILE A 665 -41.47 -12.68 -1.47
N LEU A 666 -40.17 -12.58 -1.78
CA LEU A 666 -39.67 -11.83 -2.93
C LEU A 666 -39.38 -12.68 -4.18
N ARG A 667 -39.71 -13.98 -4.14
CA ARG A 667 -39.28 -14.97 -5.15
C ARG A 667 -39.61 -14.56 -6.58
N GLU A 668 -40.86 -14.20 -6.84
CA GLU A 668 -41.33 -13.85 -8.19
C GLU A 668 -40.66 -12.57 -8.73
N ASP A 669 -40.22 -11.68 -7.84
CA ASP A 669 -39.57 -10.42 -8.17
C ASP A 669 -38.06 -10.52 -8.35
N LEU A 670 -37.43 -11.50 -7.69
CA LEU A 670 -35.99 -11.75 -7.73
C LEU A 670 -35.63 -12.68 -8.90
N ASP A 671 -36.42 -13.72 -9.16
CA ASP A 671 -36.18 -14.72 -10.22
C ASP A 671 -36.35 -14.14 -11.66
N GLN A 672 -36.95 -12.95 -11.82
CA GLN A 672 -37.18 -12.30 -13.13
C GLN A 672 -36.05 -11.35 -13.57
N GLY A 673 -35.02 -11.13 -12.75
CA GLY A 673 -33.85 -10.28 -13.06
C GLY A 673 -32.59 -11.10 -13.35
N GLN A 674 -31.72 -10.60 -14.23
CA GLN A 674 -30.39 -11.21 -14.44
C GLN A 674 -29.59 -11.23 -13.12
N ASP A 675 -29.09 -12.43 -12.77
CA ASP A 675 -28.19 -12.76 -11.67
C ASP A 675 -28.60 -12.22 -10.28
N ASP A 676 -29.07 -13.13 -9.41
CA ASP A 676 -29.41 -12.96 -7.98
C ASP A 676 -28.43 -12.15 -7.11
N GLU A 677 -27.23 -11.86 -7.60
CA GLU A 677 -26.13 -11.33 -6.80
C GLU A 677 -26.21 -9.82 -6.53
N HIS A 678 -27.02 -9.04 -7.27
CA HIS A 678 -26.94 -7.57 -7.23
C HIS A 678 -28.30 -6.86 -7.24
N VAL A 679 -29.14 -7.08 -6.24
CA VAL A 679 -30.32 -6.24 -5.99
C VAL A 679 -29.88 -4.86 -5.48
N SER A 680 -30.30 -3.78 -6.14
CA SER A 680 -29.99 -2.42 -5.68
C SER A 680 -30.75 -2.10 -4.39
N ALA A 681 -30.23 -1.16 -3.59
CA ALA A 681 -30.92 -0.73 -2.37
C ALA A 681 -32.31 -0.15 -2.68
N GLU A 682 -32.46 0.59 -3.78
CA GLU A 682 -33.75 1.14 -4.21
C GLU A 682 -34.72 0.05 -4.64
N ARG A 683 -34.23 -0.99 -5.33
CA ARG A 683 -35.06 -2.13 -5.71
C ARG A 683 -35.52 -2.90 -4.49
N LEU A 684 -34.64 -3.17 -3.53
CA LEU A 684 -35.03 -3.81 -2.28
C LEU A 684 -36.04 -2.96 -1.51
N ASP A 685 -35.78 -1.66 -1.34
CA ASP A 685 -36.72 -0.75 -0.67
C ASP A 685 -38.09 -0.71 -1.35
N PHE A 686 -38.13 -0.74 -2.68
CA PHE A 686 -39.36 -0.83 -3.45
C PHE A 686 -40.10 -2.13 -3.16
N LEU A 687 -39.40 -3.27 -3.26
CA LEU A 687 -39.97 -4.60 -3.01
C LEU A 687 -40.51 -4.73 -1.58
N LEU A 688 -39.76 -4.27 -0.59
CA LEU A 688 -40.22 -4.29 0.80
C LEU A 688 -41.51 -3.47 0.98
N ARG A 689 -41.63 -2.32 0.31
CA ARG A 689 -42.85 -1.49 0.36
C ARG A 689 -44.03 -2.13 -0.39
N ASP A 690 -43.77 -2.69 -1.56
CA ASP A 690 -44.80 -3.32 -2.41
C ASP A 690 -45.45 -4.51 -1.69
N HIS A 691 -44.61 -5.34 -1.05
CA HIS A 691 -45.04 -6.46 -0.21
C HIS A 691 -45.47 -6.07 1.21
N LYS A 692 -45.47 -4.76 1.55
CA LYS A 692 -45.83 -4.21 2.88
C LYS A 692 -45.08 -4.88 4.03
N ILE A 693 -43.77 -5.03 3.89
CA ILE A 693 -42.91 -5.63 4.89
C ILE A 693 -41.85 -4.64 5.40
N LYS A 694 -41.57 -4.73 6.70
CA LYS A 694 -40.49 -4.01 7.38
C LYS A 694 -39.53 -5.00 8.00
N LEU A 695 -38.24 -4.71 7.88
CA LEU A 695 -37.18 -5.53 8.46
C LEU A 695 -36.72 -4.93 9.80
N LYS A 696 -36.60 -5.76 10.84
CA LYS A 696 -36.05 -5.37 12.14
C LYS A 696 -35.10 -6.45 12.65
N GLY A 697 -33.80 -6.24 12.43
CA GLY A 697 -32.79 -7.29 12.68
C GLY A 697 -33.06 -8.51 11.80
N HIS A 698 -33.17 -9.69 12.40
CA HIS A 698 -33.49 -10.95 11.72
C HIS A 698 -34.99 -11.27 11.74
N SER A 699 -35.85 -10.24 11.74
CA SER A 699 -37.31 -10.41 11.78
C SER A 699 -37.99 -9.62 10.67
N ILE A 700 -38.97 -10.25 10.02
CA ILE A 700 -39.83 -9.66 9.00
C ILE A 700 -41.18 -9.33 9.63
N ILE A 701 -41.57 -8.06 9.57
CA ILE A 701 -42.83 -7.56 10.13
C ILE A 701 -43.73 -7.17 8.94
N ARG A 702 -44.90 -7.80 8.82
CA ARG A 702 -45.90 -7.45 7.81
C ARG A 702 -46.79 -6.34 8.36
N ASP A 703 -46.97 -5.26 7.59
CA ASP A 703 -47.85 -4.13 7.89
C ASP A 703 -49.33 -4.44 7.61
#